data_AF-A0A925HZZ2-F1
#
_entry.id   AF-A0A925HZZ2-F1
#
_cell.length_a   1.000
_cell.length_b   1.000
_cell.length_c   1.000
_cell.angle_alpha   90.00
_cell.angle_beta   90.00
_cell.angle_gamma   90.00
#
_symmetry.space_group_name_H-M   'P 1'
#
loop_
_entity.id
_entity.type
_entity.pdbx_description
1 polymer ?
#
loop_
_entity_poly.entity_id
_entity_poly.type
_entity_poly.pdbx_seq_one_letter_code
_entity_poly.pdbx_strand_id
1 'polypeptide(L)'
;DGDGKAEERTPIAHLETKGDYPHNGLSGFAFDMADNVYFGFGENLGADYKLIGSDGKSLAGGGEGGNIYVCDKDGKNVRKFATGFWNPFHVGFDAFGRLFCVDNDPDSRPPCRLLHIVEGGDYGYRFRNGRKGVHPFTAWNGELPGTLPMVAGTGEAPCSVLAYESDNLPSEYIGDLLVTSWGDHRLDRYKLKPRGASFTAEMTPVVTGGENFRPVGLALAPDGSLFFSDWVDKSYELHGKGRVWRLSAKDPPKADPPEEPELAMKSPHGPGREGAARKLDRETLLALASVCKDDRARSLAARAYLANRPALQEAASLLALHHPNRFRAFAKEVDALPKDWNRESKVASLEPLKKWDEAAVAAVRQGLYMPTFDPVTDATGHFFDPFQYQALARSIAADPDTREILVNADNIEFFQKLFAESPDAAYRVALNQGLREAKPENEIALLPYMLKSPFAEVRLQGILWIGEGRRKDFKANLLECLEKRATTRHLFEACLATLDLLERNDPKRDPGQESAGEEYVLKILSSGEIRPTAVRRFALRSLRPDHPQLTLELLKKLLKDSDAAIRLEAVRTIRQRPDAERWTELREIAMKEDLSAIERSEAMLGLSPGNREDRKLLLELAENKVPEVASEALRALRGFDLSPREKEELSKLSQTLTGPHKDLAQRAVERNPPKNLPKSEDLAAWLALANGDGDAAAGERIFFHLRVGSCFRCHELDGSGYTV
;
A
#
# COMPACT_ATOMS: atom_id res chain seq x y z
N ASP A 1 5.77 30.90 -34.71
CA ASP A 1 6.63 31.06 -35.90
C ASP A 1 7.61 29.89 -36.07
N GLY A 2 7.52 28.84 -35.24
CA GLY A 2 8.40 27.67 -35.34
C GLY A 2 9.76 27.88 -34.67
N ASP A 3 9.96 28.96 -33.93
CA ASP A 3 11.21 29.23 -33.19
C ASP A 3 11.35 28.40 -31.89
N GLY A 4 10.33 27.59 -31.57
CA GLY A 4 10.29 26.74 -30.37
C GLY A 4 9.93 27.50 -29.09
N LYS A 5 9.47 28.75 -29.19
CA LYS A 5 8.95 29.53 -28.06
C LYS A 5 7.44 29.64 -28.17
N ALA A 6 6.77 29.60 -27.02
CA ALA A 6 5.32 29.79 -26.97
C ALA A 6 4.99 31.29 -27.16
N GLU A 7 4.14 31.60 -28.12
CA GLU A 7 3.64 32.95 -28.36
C GLU A 7 2.43 33.31 -27.48
N GLU A 8 1.65 32.30 -27.10
CA GLU A 8 0.44 32.46 -26.30
C GLU A 8 0.47 31.53 -25.07
N ARG A 9 -0.19 31.97 -23.99
CA ARG A 9 -0.37 31.18 -22.78
C ARG A 9 -1.85 31.11 -22.44
N THR A 10 -2.39 29.90 -22.47
CA THR A 10 -3.80 29.63 -22.15
C THR A 10 -3.88 28.76 -20.89
N PRO A 11 -4.57 29.20 -19.82
CA PRO A 11 -4.86 28.35 -18.67
C PRO A 11 -5.81 27.22 -19.08
N ILE A 12 -5.39 25.98 -18.85
CA ILE A 12 -6.22 24.78 -19.12
C ILE A 12 -6.93 24.25 -17.87
N ALA A 13 -6.39 24.57 -16.68
CA ALA A 13 -6.98 24.23 -15.39
C ALA A 13 -6.62 25.30 -14.35
N HIS A 14 -7.54 25.55 -13.43
CA HIS A 14 -7.37 26.47 -12.31
C HIS A 14 -7.79 25.80 -11.00
N LEU A 15 -6.94 25.91 -9.97
CA LEU A 15 -7.21 25.41 -8.63
C LEU A 15 -7.58 26.58 -7.71
N GLU A 16 -8.79 26.55 -7.16
CA GLU A 16 -9.20 27.43 -6.07
C GLU A 16 -9.12 26.68 -4.74
N THR A 17 -8.24 27.11 -3.84
CA THR A 17 -8.18 26.56 -2.47
C THR A 17 -7.59 27.57 -1.49
N LYS A 18 -7.86 27.35 -0.20
CA LYS A 18 -7.20 28.07 0.91
C LYS A 18 -5.93 27.37 1.40
N GLY A 19 -5.69 26.12 0.98
CA GLY A 19 -4.44 25.45 1.29
C GLY A 19 -3.27 26.24 0.69
N ASP A 20 -2.19 26.36 1.46
CA ASP A 20 -0.94 26.96 1.01
C ASP A 20 0.20 26.03 1.46
N TYR A 21 0.67 25.19 0.53
CA TYR A 21 1.59 24.11 0.83
C TYR A 21 2.36 23.69 -0.44
N PRO A 22 3.68 23.44 -0.42
CA PRO A 22 4.43 23.11 -1.63
C PRO A 22 3.90 21.92 -2.45
N HIS A 23 3.09 21.04 -1.87
CA HIS A 23 2.52 19.86 -2.56
C HIS A 23 1.06 20.03 -2.97
N ASN A 24 0.46 21.21 -2.83
CA ASN A 24 -0.88 21.48 -3.34
C ASN A 24 -0.91 22.15 -4.71
N GLY A 25 0.24 22.27 -5.37
CA GLY A 25 0.31 22.65 -6.78
C GLY A 25 -0.19 21.53 -7.69
N LEU A 26 -0.68 21.91 -8.88
CA LEU A 26 -0.89 20.93 -9.96
C LEU A 26 0.48 20.54 -10.51
N SER A 27 0.87 19.28 -10.33
CA SER A 27 2.24 18.79 -10.51
C SER A 27 2.32 17.68 -11.56
N GLY A 28 3.33 17.80 -12.43
CA GLY A 28 3.61 16.83 -13.48
C GLY A 28 2.48 16.69 -14.50
N PHE A 29 2.82 16.45 -15.77
CA PHE A 29 1.79 16.13 -16.74
C PHE A 29 2.29 15.18 -17.83
N ALA A 30 1.36 14.44 -18.40
CA ALA A 30 1.59 13.59 -19.56
C ALA A 30 0.42 13.68 -20.53
N PHE A 31 0.71 13.47 -21.82
CA PHE A 31 -0.30 13.38 -22.87
C PHE A 31 -0.51 11.92 -23.28
N ASP A 32 -1.77 11.52 -23.50
CA ASP A 32 -2.07 10.27 -24.18
C ASP A 32 -2.08 10.44 -25.72
N MET A 33 -2.39 9.37 -26.45
CA MET A 33 -2.49 9.42 -27.92
C MET A 33 -3.74 10.14 -28.45
N ALA A 34 -4.67 10.50 -27.56
CA ALA A 34 -5.83 11.32 -27.87
C ALA A 34 -5.62 12.80 -27.49
N ASP A 35 -4.41 13.19 -27.09
CA ASP A 35 -4.05 14.52 -26.58
C ASP A 35 -4.76 14.92 -25.27
N ASN A 36 -5.25 13.97 -24.48
CA ASN A 36 -5.71 14.30 -23.13
C ASN A 36 -4.52 14.55 -22.21
N VAL A 37 -4.66 15.54 -21.33
CA VAL A 37 -3.63 15.94 -20.36
C VAL A 37 -3.95 15.32 -19.01
N TYR A 38 -3.02 14.51 -18.51
CA TYR A 38 -3.08 13.92 -17.17
C TYR A 38 -2.17 14.70 -16.25
N PHE A 39 -2.61 15.03 -15.04
CA PHE A 39 -1.79 15.79 -14.07
C PHE A 39 -2.15 15.46 -12.62
N GLY A 40 -1.16 15.57 -11.74
CA GLY A 40 -1.29 15.30 -10.31
C GLY A 40 -1.69 16.52 -9.49
N PHE A 41 -2.26 16.26 -8.32
CA PHE A 41 -2.58 17.22 -7.28
C PHE A 41 -2.43 16.55 -5.92
N GLY A 42 -1.61 17.10 -5.02
CA GLY A 42 -1.40 16.51 -3.70
C GLY A 42 -2.53 16.76 -2.70
N GLU A 43 -2.33 16.33 -1.46
CA GLU A 43 -3.33 16.23 -0.39
C GLU A 43 -3.92 17.57 0.10
N ASN A 44 -3.28 18.69 -0.23
CA ASN A 44 -3.77 20.04 0.01
C ASN A 44 -4.14 20.34 1.48
N LEU A 45 -3.43 19.75 2.44
CA LEU A 45 -3.74 19.81 3.88
C LEU A 45 -5.20 19.45 4.20
N GLY A 46 -5.83 18.64 3.34
CA GLY A 46 -7.25 18.32 3.40
C GLY A 46 -8.20 19.50 3.26
N ALA A 47 -7.72 20.68 2.85
CA ALA A 47 -8.55 21.85 2.67
C ALA A 47 -9.53 21.66 1.50
N ASP A 48 -10.72 22.25 1.64
CA ASP A 48 -11.70 22.29 0.55
C ASP A 48 -11.08 22.99 -0.67
N TYR A 49 -11.35 22.45 -1.86
CA TYR A 49 -10.86 23.01 -3.12
C TYR A 49 -11.89 22.88 -4.25
N LYS A 50 -11.68 23.68 -5.30
CA LYS A 50 -12.30 23.49 -6.62
C LYS A 50 -11.23 23.44 -7.69
N LEU A 51 -11.28 22.41 -8.53
CA LEU A 51 -10.52 22.33 -9.77
C LEU A 51 -11.45 22.69 -10.93
N ILE A 52 -11.10 23.71 -11.70
CA ILE A 52 -11.94 24.31 -12.74
C ILE A 52 -11.23 24.15 -14.10
N GLY A 53 -11.91 23.51 -15.05
CA GLY A 53 -11.47 23.42 -16.44
C GLY A 53 -11.73 24.72 -17.21
N SER A 54 -11.22 24.80 -18.44
CA SER A 54 -11.36 25.99 -19.30
C SER A 54 -12.81 26.24 -19.77
N ASP A 55 -13.67 25.22 -19.73
CA ASP A 55 -15.11 25.30 -19.99
C ASP A 55 -15.95 25.70 -18.76
N GLY A 56 -15.31 25.98 -17.62
CA GLY A 56 -15.97 26.30 -16.36
C GLY A 56 -16.52 25.08 -15.61
N LYS A 57 -16.36 23.85 -16.14
CA LYS A 57 -16.67 22.63 -15.40
C LYS A 57 -15.77 22.58 -14.18
N SER A 58 -16.37 22.37 -13.01
CA SER A 58 -15.65 22.34 -11.74
C SER A 58 -15.86 21.03 -10.99
N LEU A 59 -14.79 20.58 -10.34
CA LEU A 59 -14.78 19.45 -9.41
C LEU A 59 -14.44 19.99 -8.03
N ALA A 60 -15.22 19.63 -7.02
CA ALA A 60 -14.93 19.97 -5.64
C ALA A 60 -14.36 18.75 -4.89
N GLY A 61 -13.53 19.02 -3.90
CA GLY A 61 -13.03 18.01 -2.97
C GLY A 61 -12.56 18.63 -1.65
N GLY A 62 -12.03 17.77 -0.78
CA GLY A 62 -11.59 18.09 0.59
C GLY A 62 -11.35 16.83 1.42
N GLY A 63 -10.13 16.67 1.94
CA GLY A 63 -9.77 15.60 2.86
C GLY A 63 -9.71 14.18 2.29
N GLU A 64 -9.97 13.96 1.00
CA GLU A 64 -9.76 12.65 0.34
C GLU A 64 -8.28 12.31 0.11
N GLY A 65 -7.38 13.30 0.17
CA GLY A 65 -5.98 13.15 -0.23
C GLY A 65 -5.74 13.71 -1.63
N GLY A 66 -4.58 13.39 -2.19
CA GLY A 66 -4.18 13.74 -3.54
C GLY A 66 -4.90 12.91 -4.60
N ASN A 67 -4.92 13.44 -5.82
CA ASN A 67 -5.67 12.93 -6.96
C ASN A 67 -4.85 13.08 -8.25
N ILE A 68 -5.20 12.27 -9.25
CA ILE A 68 -4.80 12.49 -10.65
C ILE A 68 -6.03 12.88 -11.43
N TYR A 69 -5.95 13.96 -12.20
CA TYR A 69 -7.02 14.44 -13.08
C TYR A 69 -6.63 14.27 -14.54
N VAL A 70 -7.65 14.31 -15.39
CA VAL A 70 -7.49 14.38 -16.83
C VAL A 70 -8.44 15.42 -17.42
N CYS A 71 -7.97 16.16 -18.43
CA CYS A 71 -8.77 17.06 -19.25
C CYS A 71 -8.37 16.94 -20.73
N ASP A 72 -9.18 17.50 -21.62
CA ASP A 72 -8.81 17.65 -23.03
C ASP A 72 -7.61 18.60 -23.15
N LYS A 73 -6.87 18.58 -24.27
CA LYS A 73 -5.72 19.49 -24.51
C LYS A 73 -6.02 20.98 -24.36
N ASP A 74 -7.27 21.37 -24.56
CA ASP A 74 -7.74 22.76 -24.44
C ASP A 74 -8.31 23.06 -23.04
N GLY A 75 -8.22 22.12 -22.10
CA GLY A 75 -8.65 22.28 -20.70
C GLY A 75 -10.10 21.92 -20.42
N LYS A 76 -10.86 21.49 -21.43
CA LYS A 76 -12.27 21.12 -21.27
C LYS A 76 -12.43 19.74 -20.63
N ASN A 77 -13.65 19.44 -20.20
CA ASN A 77 -14.05 18.11 -19.76
C ASN A 77 -13.26 17.55 -18.57
N VAL A 78 -12.72 18.42 -17.70
CA VAL A 78 -11.96 17.99 -16.52
C VAL A 78 -12.73 16.93 -15.71
N ARG A 79 -12.03 15.85 -15.34
CA ARG A 79 -12.56 14.75 -14.55
C ARG A 79 -11.46 14.15 -13.67
N LYS A 80 -11.84 13.58 -12.53
CA LYS A 80 -10.91 12.79 -11.72
C LYS A 80 -10.62 11.47 -12.42
N PHE A 81 -9.34 11.13 -12.55
CA PHE A 81 -8.87 9.88 -13.14
C PHE A 81 -8.59 8.82 -12.06
N ALA A 82 -7.91 9.19 -10.98
CA ALA A 82 -7.60 8.30 -9.84
C ALA A 82 -7.51 9.11 -8.54
N THR A 83 -7.58 8.42 -7.39
CA THR A 83 -7.60 9.01 -6.04
C THR A 83 -6.69 8.22 -5.09
N GLY A 84 -6.42 8.75 -3.89
CA GLY A 84 -5.75 7.98 -2.84
C GLY A 84 -4.23 8.15 -2.81
N PHE A 85 -3.76 9.33 -3.23
CA PHE A 85 -2.34 9.71 -3.23
C PHE A 85 -2.01 10.66 -2.08
N TRP A 86 -0.76 10.76 -1.67
CA TRP A 86 -0.35 11.86 -0.78
C TRP A 86 0.07 13.08 -1.60
N ASN A 87 1.01 12.91 -2.52
CA ASN A 87 1.47 13.90 -3.48
C ASN A 87 1.94 13.20 -4.78
N PRO A 88 1.02 12.96 -5.74
CA PRO A 88 1.34 12.34 -7.03
C PRO A 88 2.13 13.34 -7.89
N PHE A 89 3.45 13.39 -7.69
CA PHE A 89 4.30 14.48 -8.15
C PHE A 89 4.46 14.52 -9.68
N HIS A 90 4.57 13.35 -10.30
CA HIS A 90 4.75 13.23 -11.74
C HIS A 90 4.10 11.97 -12.29
N VAL A 91 3.56 12.08 -13.50
CA VAL A 91 2.96 10.98 -14.24
C VAL A 91 3.65 10.83 -15.60
N GLY A 92 3.70 9.60 -16.12
CA GLY A 92 4.29 9.33 -17.43
C GLY A 92 3.70 8.06 -18.05
N PHE A 93 3.49 8.09 -19.37
CA PHE A 93 3.06 6.91 -20.12
C PHE A 93 4.27 6.10 -20.57
N ASP A 94 4.10 4.78 -20.64
CA ASP A 94 5.02 3.93 -21.39
C ASP A 94 4.57 3.73 -22.84
N ALA A 95 5.37 2.97 -23.61
CA ALA A 95 5.08 2.67 -25.01
C ALA A 95 3.79 1.86 -25.24
N PHE A 96 3.16 1.34 -24.17
CA PHE A 96 1.92 0.56 -24.25
C PHE A 96 0.68 1.36 -23.85
N GLY A 97 0.86 2.63 -23.45
CA GLY A 97 -0.20 3.51 -22.99
C GLY A 97 -0.59 3.28 -21.52
N ARG A 98 0.26 2.62 -20.74
CA ARG A 98 0.06 2.44 -19.30
C ARG A 98 0.60 3.67 -18.58
N LEU A 99 -0.19 4.25 -17.69
CA LEU A 99 0.19 5.43 -16.93
C LEU A 99 0.93 5.01 -15.66
N PHE A 100 2.09 5.60 -15.39
CA PHE A 100 2.82 5.44 -14.14
C PHE A 100 2.90 6.76 -13.40
N CYS A 101 2.98 6.69 -12.07
CA CYS A 101 3.11 7.85 -11.20
C CYS A 101 4.18 7.58 -10.14
N VAL A 102 4.85 8.65 -9.72
CA VAL A 102 5.59 8.67 -8.45
C VAL A 102 4.82 9.51 -7.44
N ASP A 103 4.69 8.97 -6.23
CA ASP A 103 3.94 9.57 -5.13
C ASP A 103 4.83 9.68 -3.90
N ASN A 104 4.88 10.85 -3.27
CA ASN A 104 5.67 11.05 -2.06
C ASN A 104 4.95 10.45 -0.85
N ASP A 105 5.66 10.20 0.23
CA ASP A 105 5.15 9.52 1.42
C ASP A 105 4.55 10.47 2.47
N PRO A 106 3.62 9.97 3.32
CA PRO A 106 2.97 10.80 4.32
C PRO A 106 3.90 11.09 5.49
N ASP A 107 4.24 12.36 5.68
CA ASP A 107 5.04 12.83 6.83
C ASP A 107 6.39 12.10 6.98
N SER A 108 7.11 11.87 5.87
CA SER A 108 8.42 11.17 5.85
C SER A 108 8.34 9.76 6.45
N ARG A 109 7.27 9.04 6.11
CA ARG A 109 7.05 7.63 6.42
C ARG A 109 7.28 6.77 5.17
N PRO A 110 8.53 6.39 4.87
CA PRO A 110 8.85 5.65 3.67
C PRO A 110 8.13 4.28 3.63
N PRO A 111 7.97 3.69 2.45
CA PRO A 111 8.52 4.16 1.17
C PRO A 111 7.61 5.18 0.45
N CYS A 112 8.21 6.13 -0.26
CA CYS A 112 7.54 6.80 -1.39
C CYS A 112 7.16 5.74 -2.45
N ARG A 113 6.17 5.98 -3.32
CA ARG A 113 5.57 4.93 -4.17
C ARG A 113 5.83 5.15 -5.66
N LEU A 114 6.20 4.09 -6.36
CA LEU A 114 6.03 3.96 -7.80
C LEU A 114 4.71 3.21 -8.06
N LEU A 115 3.81 3.79 -8.84
CA LEU A 115 2.45 3.31 -9.02
C LEU A 115 2.13 3.11 -10.50
N HIS A 116 1.43 2.02 -10.83
CA HIS A 116 0.74 1.84 -12.12
C HIS A 116 -0.69 2.36 -11.98
N ILE A 117 -1.04 3.39 -12.74
CA ILE A 117 -2.27 4.15 -12.63
C ILE A 117 -3.32 3.65 -13.61
N VAL A 118 -4.46 3.22 -13.08
CA VAL A 118 -5.65 2.85 -13.86
C VAL A 118 -6.81 3.79 -13.55
N GLU A 119 -7.68 3.99 -14.54
CA GLU A 119 -8.84 4.85 -14.35
C GLU A 119 -9.73 4.31 -13.22
N GLY A 120 -10.23 5.22 -12.38
CA GLY A 120 -11.05 4.93 -11.21
C GLY A 120 -10.29 4.31 -10.04
N GLY A 121 -8.98 4.07 -10.14
CA GLY A 121 -8.20 3.47 -9.07
C GLY A 121 -8.18 4.31 -7.79
N ASP A 122 -8.36 3.65 -6.64
CA ASP A 122 -8.11 4.20 -5.31
C ASP A 122 -6.78 3.61 -4.77
N TYR A 123 -5.81 4.47 -4.48
CA TYR A 123 -4.49 4.08 -3.95
C TYR A 123 -4.40 4.19 -2.42
N GLY A 124 -5.55 4.40 -1.75
CA GLY A 124 -5.74 4.13 -0.33
C GLY A 124 -5.42 5.27 0.63
N TYR A 125 -4.62 6.26 0.26
CA TYR A 125 -4.31 7.38 1.17
C TYR A 125 -5.52 8.30 1.37
N ARG A 126 -5.78 8.71 2.63
CA ARG A 126 -6.91 9.58 2.98
C ARG A 126 -6.52 10.60 4.04
N PHE A 127 -6.41 11.87 3.66
CA PHE A 127 -6.00 12.93 4.59
C PHE A 127 -6.97 13.09 5.78
N ARG A 128 -8.28 12.95 5.56
CA ARG A 128 -9.33 13.08 6.59
C ARG A 128 -9.16 12.11 7.77
N ASN A 129 -8.41 11.04 7.55
CA ASN A 129 -8.09 10.04 8.57
C ASN A 129 -6.76 10.35 9.29
N GLY A 130 -6.19 11.53 9.08
CA GLY A 130 -4.90 11.95 9.63
C GLY A 130 -3.78 11.90 8.60
N ARG A 131 -2.99 12.99 8.57
CA ARG A 131 -1.92 13.23 7.59
C ARG A 131 -0.83 12.15 7.58
N LYS A 132 -0.53 11.54 8.74
CA LYS A 132 0.46 10.47 8.91
C LYS A 132 0.12 9.17 8.16
N GLY A 133 -1.14 9.00 7.72
CA GLY A 133 -1.57 7.80 7.00
C GLY A 133 -1.50 6.49 7.81
N VAL A 134 -1.66 6.57 9.14
CA VAL A 134 -1.62 5.40 10.06
C VAL A 134 -2.98 4.87 10.45
N HIS A 135 -4.05 5.61 10.18
CA HIS A 135 -5.40 5.24 10.58
C HIS A 135 -5.86 3.96 9.86
N PRO A 136 -6.66 3.08 10.50
CA PRO A 136 -7.12 1.81 9.92
C PRO A 136 -7.87 1.94 8.59
N PHE A 137 -8.35 3.14 8.26
CA PHE A 137 -9.08 3.43 7.01
C PHE A 137 -8.19 4.04 5.92
N THR A 138 -6.87 3.97 6.13
CA THR A 138 -5.88 4.43 5.17
C THR A 138 -5.03 3.24 4.74
N ALA A 139 -4.86 3.06 3.44
CA ALA A 139 -3.97 2.04 2.86
C ALA A 139 -2.80 2.74 2.19
N TRP A 140 -1.59 2.21 2.33
CA TRP A 140 -0.41 2.75 1.65
C TRP A 140 0.03 1.84 0.49
N ASN A 141 -0.18 0.55 0.63
CA ASN A 141 0.18 -0.47 -0.36
C ASN A 141 -1.01 -1.38 -0.72
N GLY A 142 -2.22 -0.83 -0.79
CA GLY A 142 -3.39 -1.58 -1.24
C GLY A 142 -3.92 -2.60 -0.22
N GLU A 143 -3.65 -2.40 1.08
CA GLU A 143 -4.05 -3.34 2.14
C GLU A 143 -5.56 -3.33 2.43
N LEU A 144 -6.28 -2.31 1.96
CA LEU A 144 -7.72 -2.18 2.15
C LEU A 144 -8.51 -2.73 0.95
N PRO A 145 -9.69 -3.34 1.18
CA PRO A 145 -10.59 -3.75 0.11
C PRO A 145 -10.91 -2.60 -0.85
N GLY A 146 -10.71 -2.83 -2.15
CA GLY A 146 -10.95 -1.82 -3.20
C GLY A 146 -9.80 -0.83 -3.41
N THR A 147 -8.67 -0.98 -2.72
CA THR A 147 -7.46 -0.15 -2.93
C THR A 147 -6.39 -0.89 -3.72
N LEU A 148 -5.56 -0.14 -4.47
CA LEU A 148 -4.55 -0.67 -5.38
C LEU A 148 -3.13 -0.55 -4.79
N PRO A 149 -2.29 -1.60 -4.91
CA PRO A 149 -0.94 -1.61 -4.37
C PRO A 149 0.05 -0.83 -5.24
N MET A 150 1.21 -0.53 -4.66
CA MET A 150 2.33 0.04 -5.41
C MET A 150 3.06 -1.01 -6.25
N VAL A 151 3.70 -0.57 -7.33
CA VAL A 151 4.60 -1.40 -8.15
C VAL A 151 5.90 -1.67 -7.38
N ALA A 152 6.45 -0.63 -6.77
CA ALA A 152 7.61 -0.71 -5.90
C ALA A 152 7.67 0.52 -4.97
N GLY A 153 8.39 0.38 -3.86
CA GLY A 153 8.87 1.53 -3.11
C GLY A 153 9.96 2.27 -3.90
N THR A 154 10.03 3.58 -3.73
CA THR A 154 11.04 4.45 -4.33
C THR A 154 11.95 5.06 -3.27
N GLY A 155 13.04 5.70 -3.70
CA GLY A 155 13.84 6.56 -2.82
C GLY A 155 13.05 7.79 -2.36
N GLU A 156 13.60 8.55 -1.41
CA GLU A 156 12.87 9.64 -0.78
C GLU A 156 12.59 10.81 -1.75
N ALA A 157 11.40 11.39 -1.62
CA ALA A 157 10.91 12.52 -2.43
C ALA A 157 11.13 12.33 -3.94
N PRO A 158 10.49 11.34 -4.59
CA PRO A 158 10.59 11.17 -6.02
C PRO A 158 9.88 12.30 -6.76
N CYS A 159 10.49 12.80 -7.83
CA CYS A 159 10.01 14.01 -8.53
C CYS A 159 9.67 13.80 -10.01
N SER A 160 10.15 12.72 -10.63
CA SER A 160 9.83 12.43 -12.03
C SER A 160 9.89 10.94 -12.28
N VAL A 161 9.05 10.48 -13.22
CA VAL A 161 9.03 9.13 -13.75
C VAL A 161 8.98 9.21 -15.27
N LEU A 162 9.85 8.44 -15.94
CA LEU A 162 9.95 8.37 -17.39
C LEU A 162 10.15 6.91 -17.82
N ALA A 163 9.32 6.43 -18.75
CA ALA A 163 9.58 5.15 -19.42
C ALA A 163 10.64 5.36 -20.50
N TYR A 164 11.77 4.66 -20.39
CA TYR A 164 12.84 4.82 -21.37
C TYR A 164 12.51 4.05 -22.65
N GLU A 165 12.26 4.79 -23.72
CA GLU A 165 11.78 4.25 -25.00
C GLU A 165 12.64 4.78 -26.15
N SER A 166 13.96 4.60 -26.07
CA SER A 166 14.91 4.98 -27.12
C SER A 166 16.16 4.10 -27.12
N ASP A 167 17.05 4.31 -28.07
CA ASP A 167 18.24 3.51 -28.33
C ASP A 167 19.57 4.16 -27.92
N ASN A 168 19.58 5.34 -27.29
CA ASN A 168 20.82 5.98 -26.87
C ASN A 168 21.48 5.26 -25.68
N LEU A 169 20.68 4.87 -24.68
CA LEU A 169 21.13 4.05 -23.56
C LEU A 169 21.12 2.57 -23.96
N PRO A 170 21.83 1.69 -23.22
CA PRO A 170 21.85 0.27 -23.52
C PRO A 170 20.44 -0.32 -23.67
N SER A 171 20.26 -1.23 -24.62
CA SER A 171 18.94 -1.78 -25.01
C SER A 171 18.15 -2.40 -23.85
N GLU A 172 18.83 -2.85 -22.80
CA GLU A 172 18.18 -3.36 -21.59
C GLU A 172 17.37 -2.31 -20.83
N TYR A 173 17.62 -1.01 -21.02
CA TYR A 173 16.82 0.09 -20.44
C TYR A 173 15.47 0.27 -21.15
N ILE A 174 15.31 -0.26 -22.37
CA ILE A 174 14.12 -0.04 -23.18
C ILE A 174 12.90 -0.70 -22.55
N GLY A 175 11.93 0.11 -22.11
CA GLY A 175 10.73 -0.32 -21.39
C GLY A 175 10.85 -0.29 -19.86
N ASP A 176 12.03 0.02 -19.33
CA ASP A 176 12.22 0.25 -17.90
C ASP A 176 11.85 1.68 -17.52
N LEU A 177 11.48 1.89 -16.26
CA LEU A 177 11.15 3.21 -15.73
C LEU A 177 12.38 3.83 -15.08
N LEU A 178 12.58 5.12 -15.29
CA LEU A 178 13.60 5.93 -14.65
C LEU A 178 12.92 6.91 -13.71
N VAL A 179 13.38 6.95 -12.47
CA VAL A 179 12.80 7.76 -11.41
C VAL A 179 13.89 8.59 -10.73
N THR A 180 13.66 9.88 -10.61
CA THR A 180 14.52 10.75 -9.78
C THR A 180 14.15 10.61 -8.32
N SER A 181 15.14 10.59 -7.43
CA SER A 181 14.95 10.72 -5.98
C SER A 181 15.73 11.93 -5.48
N TRP A 182 14.99 12.95 -5.08
CA TRP A 182 15.54 14.21 -4.58
C TRP A 182 16.22 14.02 -3.22
N GLY A 183 15.63 13.20 -2.34
CA GLY A 183 16.12 12.95 -0.99
C GLY A 183 17.35 12.06 -0.95
N ASP A 184 17.42 11.06 -1.83
CA ASP A 184 18.51 10.08 -1.84
C ASP A 184 19.68 10.48 -2.75
N HIS A 185 19.57 11.58 -3.49
CA HIS A 185 20.58 12.03 -4.45
C HIS A 185 20.82 11.02 -5.60
N ARG A 186 19.74 10.45 -6.15
CA ARG A 186 19.84 9.39 -7.17
C ARG A 186 18.91 9.57 -8.36
N LEU A 187 19.36 9.01 -9.49
CA LEU A 187 18.49 8.56 -10.57
C LEU A 187 18.47 7.04 -10.54
N ASP A 188 17.29 6.47 -10.33
CA ASP A 188 17.09 5.04 -10.14
C ASP A 188 16.35 4.44 -11.36
N ARG A 189 16.72 3.21 -11.73
CA ARG A 189 16.07 2.41 -12.78
C ARG A 189 15.22 1.33 -12.14
N TYR A 190 13.98 1.21 -12.61
CA TYR A 190 13.00 0.22 -12.17
C TYR A 190 12.70 -0.70 -13.34
N LYS A 191 13.23 -1.93 -13.25
CA LYS A 191 12.95 -2.98 -14.21
C LYS A 191 11.63 -3.65 -13.87
N LEU A 192 10.63 -3.45 -14.73
CA LEU A 192 9.28 -3.97 -14.53
C LEU A 192 9.26 -5.50 -14.66
N LYS A 193 8.58 -6.16 -13.72
CA LYS A 193 8.28 -7.59 -13.72
C LYS A 193 6.77 -7.75 -13.68
N PRO A 194 6.13 -8.36 -14.70
CA PRO A 194 4.70 -8.59 -14.70
C PRO A 194 4.24 -9.32 -13.42
N ARG A 195 3.13 -8.86 -12.83
CA ARG A 195 2.48 -9.49 -11.68
C ARG A 195 0.98 -9.23 -11.76
N GLY A 196 0.21 -10.27 -12.06
CA GLY A 196 -1.22 -10.12 -12.36
C GLY A 196 -1.46 -9.11 -13.49
N ALA A 197 -2.45 -8.24 -13.32
CA ALA A 197 -2.81 -7.14 -14.22
C ALA A 197 -1.93 -5.87 -14.04
N SER A 198 -0.87 -5.96 -13.25
CA SER A 198 0.07 -4.88 -12.97
C SER A 198 1.51 -5.39 -12.93
N PHE A 199 2.38 -4.74 -12.15
CA PHE A 199 3.81 -5.01 -12.10
C PHE A 199 4.33 -5.02 -10.66
N THR A 200 5.43 -5.72 -10.47
CA THR A 200 6.45 -5.37 -9.47
C THR A 200 7.66 -4.76 -10.19
N ALA A 201 8.61 -4.19 -9.47
CA ALA A 201 9.84 -3.73 -10.09
C ALA A 201 11.08 -4.04 -9.24
N GLU A 202 12.20 -4.24 -9.91
CA GLU A 202 13.52 -4.31 -9.31
C GLU A 202 14.25 -2.98 -9.53
N MET A 203 14.70 -2.35 -8.44
CA MET A 203 15.36 -1.06 -8.46
C MET A 203 16.89 -1.23 -8.54
N THR A 204 17.52 -0.45 -9.41
CA THR A 204 18.99 -0.32 -9.49
C THR A 204 19.38 1.15 -9.64
N PRO A 205 20.33 1.68 -8.83
CA PRO A 205 20.84 3.03 -9.02
C PRO A 205 21.56 3.18 -10.37
N VAL A 206 21.25 4.23 -11.12
CA VAL A 206 21.92 4.58 -12.40
C VAL A 206 22.94 5.70 -12.17
N VAL A 207 22.55 6.74 -11.43
CA VAL A 207 23.41 7.85 -11.06
C VAL A 207 23.27 8.07 -9.56
N THR A 208 24.39 8.19 -8.86
CA THR A 208 24.45 8.56 -7.44
C THR A 208 25.34 9.78 -7.30
N GLY A 209 24.79 10.85 -6.73
CA GLY A 209 25.53 12.08 -6.45
C GLY A 209 25.86 12.23 -4.96
N GLY A 210 26.52 13.34 -4.64
CA GLY A 210 26.71 13.79 -3.24
C GLY A 210 25.56 14.68 -2.76
N GLU A 211 25.71 15.27 -1.57
CA GLU A 211 24.67 16.08 -0.91
C GLU A 211 24.11 17.24 -1.75
N ASN A 212 24.91 17.72 -2.71
CA ASN A 212 24.54 18.80 -3.62
C ASN A 212 23.89 18.29 -4.92
N PHE A 213 23.43 17.05 -5.03
CA PHE A 213 22.82 16.50 -6.25
C PHE A 213 21.40 16.05 -5.96
N ARG A 214 20.40 16.78 -6.47
CA ARG A 214 18.99 16.60 -6.13
C ARG A 214 18.16 16.60 -7.41
N PRO A 215 18.19 15.50 -8.18
CA PRO A 215 17.53 15.44 -9.48
C PRO A 215 16.02 15.55 -9.31
N VAL A 216 15.35 16.33 -10.17
CA VAL A 216 13.90 16.58 -10.07
C VAL A 216 13.15 16.21 -11.33
N GLY A 217 13.42 16.83 -12.48
CA GLY A 217 12.72 16.55 -13.74
C GLY A 217 13.53 15.69 -14.70
N LEU A 218 12.86 14.85 -15.49
CA LEU A 218 13.45 14.03 -16.57
C LEU A 218 12.80 14.37 -17.91
N ALA A 219 13.58 14.38 -18.98
CA ALA A 219 13.09 14.49 -20.35
C ALA A 219 13.96 13.66 -21.31
N LEU A 220 13.31 13.04 -22.29
CA LEU A 220 13.98 12.35 -23.38
C LEU A 220 14.36 13.36 -24.48
N ALA A 221 15.62 13.35 -24.91
CA ALA A 221 16.10 14.15 -26.02
C ALA A 221 15.72 13.51 -27.37
N PRO A 222 15.70 14.29 -28.48
CA PRO A 222 15.47 13.76 -29.82
C PRO A 222 16.48 12.70 -30.27
N ASP A 223 17.70 12.71 -29.73
CA ASP A 223 18.74 11.70 -30.00
C ASP A 223 18.70 10.51 -29.02
N GLY A 224 17.64 10.41 -28.23
CA GLY A 224 17.41 9.34 -27.27
C GLY A 224 18.19 9.46 -25.96
N SER A 225 19.11 10.43 -25.82
CA SER A 225 19.76 10.70 -24.54
C SER A 225 18.78 11.34 -23.55
N LEU A 226 19.14 11.38 -22.27
CA LEU A 226 18.27 11.95 -21.24
C LEU A 226 18.81 13.29 -20.77
N PHE A 227 17.92 14.25 -20.61
CA PHE A 227 18.17 15.44 -19.82
C PHE A 227 17.47 15.32 -18.48
N PHE A 228 18.12 15.78 -17.43
CA PHE A 228 17.47 15.92 -16.14
C PHE A 228 17.91 17.18 -15.42
N SER A 229 16.95 17.82 -14.76
CA SER A 229 17.21 18.99 -13.93
C SER A 229 17.59 18.56 -12.53
N ASP A 230 18.39 19.40 -11.89
CA ASP A 230 18.95 19.16 -10.58
C ASP A 230 18.82 20.41 -9.73
N TRP A 231 18.12 20.24 -8.62
CA TRP A 231 17.79 21.27 -7.66
C TRP A 231 18.98 21.65 -6.79
N VAL A 232 20.01 20.81 -6.66
CA VAL A 232 21.26 21.06 -5.92
C VAL A 232 21.13 21.22 -4.40
N ASP A 233 20.23 22.05 -3.89
CA ASP A 233 20.15 22.44 -2.48
C ASP A 233 18.97 21.78 -1.76
N LYS A 234 19.04 21.54 -0.45
CA LYS A 234 17.91 20.96 0.29
C LYS A 234 16.75 21.96 0.52
N SER A 235 17.02 23.25 0.34
CA SER A 235 16.02 24.30 0.52
C SER A 235 14.92 24.22 -0.53
N TYR A 236 13.66 24.42 -0.12
CA TYR A 236 12.54 24.59 -1.05
C TYR A 236 12.50 25.97 -1.72
N GLU A 237 13.24 26.96 -1.20
CA GLU A 237 13.26 28.31 -1.76
C GLU A 237 14.00 28.36 -3.10
N LEU A 238 13.57 29.24 -3.99
CA LEU A 238 14.24 29.48 -5.26
C LEU A 238 15.63 30.08 -5.03
N HIS A 239 16.66 29.24 -5.11
CA HIS A 239 18.03 29.61 -4.75
C HIS A 239 18.95 29.89 -5.96
N GLY A 240 18.48 29.68 -7.19
CA GLY A 240 19.23 30.03 -8.42
C GLY A 240 20.49 29.19 -8.71
N LYS A 241 20.65 28.03 -8.05
CA LYS A 241 21.82 27.13 -8.21
C LYS A 241 21.55 25.93 -9.11
N GLY A 242 20.35 25.88 -9.72
CA GLY A 242 19.88 24.72 -10.48
C GLY A 242 20.82 24.36 -11.63
N ARG A 243 20.88 23.07 -11.95
CA ARG A 243 21.71 22.51 -13.02
C ARG A 243 20.87 21.68 -13.98
N VAL A 244 21.39 21.50 -15.19
CA VAL A 244 20.85 20.56 -16.17
C VAL A 244 21.96 19.59 -16.54
N TRP A 245 21.68 18.30 -16.43
CA TRP A 245 22.57 17.21 -16.77
C TRP A 245 22.10 16.54 -18.05
N ARG A 246 23.05 15.98 -18.80
CA ARG A 246 22.78 15.09 -19.92
C ARG A 246 23.39 13.72 -19.63
N LEU A 247 22.59 12.68 -19.71
CA LEU A 247 23.00 11.29 -19.61
C LEU A 247 22.90 10.62 -20.98
N SER A 248 24.02 10.08 -21.45
CA SER A 248 24.13 9.39 -22.73
C SER A 248 25.08 8.20 -22.59
N ALA A 249 24.90 7.16 -23.42
CA ALA A 249 25.94 6.14 -23.55
C ALA A 249 27.23 6.76 -24.07
N LYS A 250 28.38 6.12 -23.79
CA LYS A 250 29.68 6.59 -24.31
C LYS A 250 29.74 6.50 -25.84
N ASP A 251 29.16 5.45 -26.39
CA ASP A 251 29.12 5.16 -27.83
C ASP A 251 27.65 4.91 -28.25
N PRO A 252 26.81 5.96 -28.31
CA PRO A 252 25.41 5.79 -28.66
C PRO A 252 25.27 5.45 -30.15
N PRO A 253 24.21 4.72 -30.55
CA PRO A 253 23.85 4.57 -31.95
C PRO A 253 23.73 5.94 -32.64
N LYS A 254 24.24 6.03 -33.87
CA LYS A 254 24.25 7.25 -34.69
C LYS A 254 23.25 7.20 -35.85
N ALA A 255 22.26 6.31 -35.79
CA ALA A 255 21.30 6.17 -36.87
C ALA A 255 20.33 7.35 -36.83
N ASP A 256 20.19 8.04 -37.97
CA ASP A 256 19.14 9.04 -38.10
C ASP A 256 17.77 8.35 -38.06
N PRO A 257 16.80 8.88 -37.30
CA PRO A 257 15.45 8.35 -37.32
C PRO A 257 14.88 8.37 -38.74
N PRO A 258 14.16 7.32 -39.19
CA PRO A 258 13.55 7.31 -40.51
C PRO A 258 12.56 8.47 -40.67
N GLU A 259 12.60 9.19 -41.79
CA GLU A 259 11.63 10.25 -42.08
C GLU A 259 10.27 9.69 -42.51
N GLU A 260 10.26 8.53 -43.18
CA GLU A 260 9.03 7.86 -43.62
C GLU A 260 8.26 7.30 -42.42
N PRO A 261 6.98 7.70 -42.21
CA PRO A 261 6.20 7.29 -41.05
C PRO A 261 6.11 5.77 -40.83
N GLU A 262 5.96 4.99 -41.89
CA GLU A 262 5.85 3.52 -41.83
C GLU A 262 7.15 2.86 -41.37
N LEU A 263 8.31 3.43 -41.74
CA LEU A 263 9.61 2.99 -41.27
C LEU A 263 9.87 3.48 -39.85
N ALA A 264 9.50 4.73 -39.55
CA ALA A 264 9.62 5.34 -38.23
C ALA A 264 8.83 4.57 -37.16
N MET A 265 7.69 3.97 -37.50
CA MET A 265 6.93 3.09 -36.60
C MET A 265 7.73 1.88 -36.09
N LYS A 266 8.78 1.46 -36.79
CA LYS A 266 9.68 0.36 -36.40
C LYS A 266 10.93 0.85 -35.67
N SER A 267 11.11 2.16 -35.55
CA SER A 267 12.25 2.76 -34.88
C SER A 267 12.26 2.39 -33.40
N PRO A 268 13.43 2.15 -32.78
CA PRO A 268 13.52 2.04 -31.32
C PRO A 268 13.25 3.37 -30.60
N HIS A 269 13.31 4.51 -31.31
CA HIS A 269 13.02 5.85 -30.76
C HIS A 269 11.53 6.13 -30.66
N GLY A 270 11.00 6.07 -29.44
CA GLY A 270 9.59 6.22 -29.06
C GLY A 270 8.92 7.50 -29.55
N PRO A 271 9.47 8.70 -29.27
CA PRO A 271 8.90 9.96 -29.78
C PRO A 271 8.80 9.99 -31.30
N GLY A 272 9.76 9.39 -32.00
CA GLY A 272 9.73 9.21 -33.45
C GLY A 272 8.57 8.31 -33.89
N ARG A 273 8.38 7.17 -33.22
CA ARG A 273 7.22 6.29 -33.46
C ARG A 273 5.90 7.02 -33.21
N GLU A 274 5.76 7.76 -32.11
CA GLU A 274 4.54 8.50 -31.77
C GLU A 274 4.22 9.60 -32.78
N GLY A 275 5.23 10.38 -33.18
CA GLY A 275 5.10 11.39 -34.23
C GLY A 275 4.71 10.79 -35.58
N ALA A 276 5.20 9.59 -35.91
CA ALA A 276 4.81 8.85 -37.10
C ALA A 276 3.37 8.35 -37.03
N ALA A 277 2.98 7.72 -35.91
CA ALA A 277 1.63 7.18 -35.71
C ALA A 277 0.53 8.25 -35.89
N ARG A 278 0.82 9.50 -35.52
CA ARG A 278 -0.10 10.65 -35.67
C ARG A 278 -0.28 11.09 -37.13
N LYS A 279 0.63 10.73 -38.03
CA LYS A 279 0.59 11.09 -39.46
C LYS A 279 0.01 9.99 -40.35
N LEU A 280 -0.03 8.75 -39.86
CA LEU A 280 -0.50 7.59 -40.61
C LEU A 280 -2.03 7.58 -40.75
N ASP A 281 -2.50 7.07 -41.88
CA ASP A 281 -3.93 6.84 -42.13
C ASP A 281 -4.46 5.63 -41.35
N ARG A 282 -5.79 5.53 -41.25
CA ARG A 282 -6.47 4.46 -40.48
C ARG A 282 -6.18 3.06 -41.02
N GLU A 283 -6.08 2.88 -42.33
CA GLU A 283 -5.84 1.57 -42.95
C GLU A 283 -4.45 1.06 -42.59
N THR A 284 -3.44 1.94 -42.69
CA THR A 284 -2.07 1.64 -42.29
C THR A 284 -1.96 1.35 -40.80
N LEU A 285 -2.61 2.15 -39.94
CA LEU A 285 -2.66 1.91 -38.50
C LEU A 285 -3.31 0.55 -38.15
N LEU A 286 -4.43 0.22 -38.79
CA LEU A 286 -5.11 -1.07 -38.60
C LEU A 286 -4.20 -2.24 -39.01
N ALA A 287 -3.49 -2.11 -40.13
CA ALA A 287 -2.54 -3.12 -40.59
C ALA A 287 -1.40 -3.30 -39.58
N LEU A 288 -0.75 -2.20 -39.16
CA LEU A 288 0.35 -2.25 -38.19
C LEU A 288 -0.07 -2.87 -36.85
N ALA A 289 -1.23 -2.48 -36.31
CA ALA A 289 -1.77 -3.04 -35.07
C ALA A 289 -2.07 -4.55 -35.18
N SER A 290 -2.42 -5.03 -36.37
CA SER A 290 -2.87 -6.40 -36.60
C SER A 290 -1.76 -7.38 -36.96
N VAL A 291 -0.72 -6.93 -37.68
CA VAL A 291 0.28 -7.84 -38.28
C VAL A 291 1.73 -7.46 -38.00
N CYS A 292 2.02 -6.30 -37.41
CA CYS A 292 3.40 -5.95 -37.06
C CYS A 292 3.96 -6.95 -36.03
N LYS A 293 5.26 -7.24 -36.10
CA LYS A 293 5.94 -8.12 -35.13
C LYS A 293 6.37 -7.40 -33.86
N ASP A 294 6.56 -6.08 -33.95
CA ASP A 294 7.00 -5.27 -32.82
C ASP A 294 5.79 -4.88 -31.94
N ASP A 295 5.81 -5.26 -30.68
CA ASP A 295 4.70 -5.06 -29.75
C ASP A 295 4.44 -3.58 -29.45
N ARG A 296 5.49 -2.74 -29.41
CA ARG A 296 5.35 -1.29 -29.19
C ARG A 296 4.64 -0.65 -30.37
N ALA A 297 5.04 -0.99 -31.60
CA ALA A 297 4.40 -0.53 -32.81
C ALA A 297 2.94 -1.01 -32.89
N ARG A 298 2.64 -2.26 -32.53
CA ARG A 298 1.27 -2.78 -32.51
C ARG A 298 0.38 -2.00 -31.54
N SER A 299 0.85 -1.85 -30.30
CA SER A 299 0.13 -1.11 -29.26
C SER A 299 -0.10 0.35 -29.67
N LEU A 300 0.96 1.04 -30.09
CA LEU A 300 0.87 2.43 -30.51
C LEU A 300 -0.05 2.62 -31.71
N ALA A 301 0.04 1.74 -32.73
CA ALA A 301 -0.83 1.81 -33.89
C ALA A 301 -2.31 1.60 -33.51
N ALA A 302 -2.60 0.69 -32.58
CA ALA A 302 -3.95 0.45 -32.09
C ALA A 302 -4.52 1.65 -31.31
N ARG A 303 -3.68 2.29 -30.48
CA ARG A 303 -4.05 3.51 -29.74
C ARG A 303 -4.26 4.69 -30.69
N ALA A 304 -3.38 4.88 -31.67
CA ALA A 304 -3.51 5.91 -32.70
C ALA A 304 -4.76 5.69 -33.57
N TYR A 305 -5.08 4.44 -33.92
CA TYR A 305 -6.31 4.10 -34.64
C TYR A 305 -7.57 4.57 -33.89
N LEU A 306 -7.53 4.54 -32.55
CA LEU A 306 -8.58 5.04 -31.66
C LEU A 306 -8.23 6.37 -30.99
N ALA A 307 -7.45 7.24 -31.64
CA ALA A 307 -7.12 8.57 -31.13
C ALA A 307 -8.37 9.42 -30.81
N ASN A 308 -9.46 9.22 -31.54
CA ASN A 308 -10.75 9.89 -31.31
C ASN A 308 -11.67 9.17 -30.31
N ARG A 309 -11.22 8.07 -29.70
CA ARG A 309 -11.96 7.26 -28.73
C ARG A 309 -11.06 6.92 -27.52
N PRO A 310 -10.69 7.90 -26.68
CA PRO A 310 -9.71 7.70 -25.59
C PRO A 310 -10.06 6.52 -24.66
N ALA A 311 -11.35 6.39 -24.32
CA ALA A 311 -11.85 5.33 -23.45
C ALA A 311 -11.61 3.90 -23.98
N LEU A 312 -11.26 3.74 -25.26
CA LEU A 312 -11.05 2.45 -25.91
C LEU A 312 -9.58 2.15 -26.21
N GLN A 313 -8.67 3.11 -25.99
CA GLN A 313 -7.26 2.97 -26.36
C GLN A 313 -6.56 1.83 -25.61
N GLU A 314 -6.88 1.64 -24.33
CA GLU A 314 -6.30 0.56 -23.53
C GLU A 314 -6.74 -0.82 -24.04
N ALA A 315 -8.05 -1.03 -24.27
CA ALA A 315 -8.56 -2.27 -24.84
C ALA A 315 -8.00 -2.53 -26.25
N ALA A 316 -7.88 -1.50 -27.08
CA ALA A 316 -7.26 -1.60 -28.39
C ALA A 316 -5.81 -2.09 -28.29
N SER A 317 -5.02 -1.51 -27.37
CA SER A 317 -3.65 -1.93 -27.10
C SER A 317 -3.59 -3.40 -26.70
N LEU A 318 -4.38 -3.83 -25.71
CA LEU A 318 -4.39 -5.21 -25.21
C LEU A 318 -4.84 -6.21 -26.29
N LEU A 319 -5.90 -5.91 -27.03
CA LEU A 319 -6.36 -6.75 -28.14
C LEU A 319 -5.33 -6.81 -29.25
N ALA A 320 -4.72 -5.68 -29.60
CA ALA A 320 -3.71 -5.63 -30.63
C ALA A 320 -2.52 -6.50 -30.26
N LEU A 321 -2.08 -6.52 -29.00
CA LEU A 321 -0.94 -7.31 -28.49
C LEU A 321 -1.23 -8.82 -28.38
N HIS A 322 -2.39 -9.19 -27.83
CA HIS A 322 -2.66 -10.58 -27.44
C HIS A 322 -3.63 -11.29 -28.40
N HIS A 323 -4.50 -10.54 -29.08
CA HIS A 323 -5.57 -11.09 -29.91
C HIS A 323 -5.79 -10.27 -31.20
N PRO A 324 -4.79 -10.18 -32.09
CA PRO A 324 -4.84 -9.29 -33.26
C PRO A 324 -6.04 -9.56 -34.20
N ASN A 325 -6.53 -10.80 -34.26
CA ASN A 325 -7.77 -11.12 -34.99
C ASN A 325 -9.02 -10.53 -34.34
N ARG A 326 -9.08 -10.54 -32.99
CA ARG A 326 -10.17 -9.88 -32.25
C ARG A 326 -10.05 -8.36 -32.35
N PHE A 327 -8.83 -7.82 -32.35
CA PHE A 327 -8.62 -6.38 -32.63
C PHE A 327 -9.21 -5.96 -33.98
N ARG A 328 -9.00 -6.73 -35.06
CA ARG A 328 -9.61 -6.41 -36.37
C ARG A 328 -11.13 -6.40 -36.34
N ALA A 329 -11.74 -7.40 -35.68
CA ALA A 329 -13.19 -7.43 -35.51
C ALA A 329 -13.68 -6.22 -34.70
N PHE A 330 -13.01 -5.93 -33.59
CA PHE A 330 -13.27 -4.78 -32.73
C PHE A 330 -13.17 -3.44 -33.49
N ALA A 331 -12.10 -3.22 -34.25
CA ALA A 331 -11.89 -2.02 -35.03
C ALA A 331 -13.02 -1.79 -36.04
N LYS A 332 -13.50 -2.85 -36.70
CA LYS A 332 -14.64 -2.80 -37.63
C LYS A 332 -15.95 -2.43 -36.93
N GLU A 333 -16.17 -2.98 -35.73
CA GLU A 333 -17.36 -2.66 -34.93
C GLU A 333 -17.35 -1.21 -34.45
N VAL A 334 -16.20 -0.72 -33.98
CA VAL A 334 -16.04 0.68 -33.53
C VAL A 334 -16.22 1.67 -34.68
N ASP A 335 -15.71 1.36 -35.87
CA ASP A 335 -15.91 2.20 -37.06
C ASP A 335 -17.37 2.34 -37.49
N ALA A 336 -18.18 1.32 -37.20
CA ALA A 336 -19.62 1.35 -37.46
C ALA A 336 -20.41 2.19 -36.43
N LEU A 337 -19.78 2.59 -35.30
CA LEU A 337 -20.44 3.41 -34.30
C LEU A 337 -20.58 4.87 -34.76
N PRO A 338 -21.71 5.55 -34.46
CA PRO A 338 -21.87 6.97 -34.71
C PRO A 338 -20.72 7.79 -34.09
N LYS A 339 -20.30 8.87 -34.77
CA LYS A 339 -19.21 9.75 -34.30
C LYS A 339 -19.54 10.44 -32.97
N ASP A 340 -20.82 10.65 -32.71
CA ASP A 340 -21.42 11.26 -31.52
C ASP A 340 -21.89 10.23 -30.48
N TRP A 341 -21.47 8.96 -30.62
CA TRP A 341 -21.80 7.92 -29.66
C TRP A 341 -21.34 8.33 -28.25
N ASN A 342 -22.31 8.55 -27.36
CA ASN A 342 -22.11 8.81 -25.95
C ASN A 342 -22.58 7.59 -25.12
N ARG A 343 -22.18 7.58 -23.85
CA ARG A 343 -22.43 6.48 -22.89
C ARG A 343 -23.93 6.14 -22.68
N GLU A 344 -24.89 6.95 -23.11
CA GLU A 344 -26.29 6.91 -22.62
C GLU A 344 -27.36 6.40 -23.59
N SER A 345 -27.04 6.00 -24.83
CA SER A 345 -28.07 5.48 -25.75
C SER A 345 -28.62 4.09 -25.31
N LYS A 346 -29.91 4.00 -24.97
CA LYS A 346 -30.59 2.76 -24.51
C LYS A 346 -30.42 1.57 -25.47
N VAL A 347 -30.19 0.36 -24.96
CA VAL A 347 -30.13 -0.89 -25.75
C VAL A 347 -30.95 -1.99 -25.06
N ALA A 348 -31.69 -2.76 -25.86
CA ALA A 348 -32.75 -3.67 -25.42
C ALA A 348 -32.42 -5.18 -25.53
N SER A 349 -31.18 -5.61 -25.78
CA SER A 349 -30.69 -6.99 -25.55
C SER A 349 -29.19 -7.19 -25.85
N LEU A 350 -28.62 -8.27 -25.27
CA LEU A 350 -27.19 -8.56 -25.04
C LEU A 350 -26.40 -9.26 -26.18
N GLU A 351 -27.01 -9.67 -27.27
CA GLU A 351 -26.26 -10.36 -28.34
C GLU A 351 -25.62 -9.33 -29.29
N PRO A 352 -24.28 -9.20 -29.47
CA PRO A 352 -23.15 -9.95 -28.91
C PRO A 352 -22.07 -8.97 -28.32
N LEU A 353 -22.25 -8.53 -27.06
CA LEU A 353 -21.48 -7.52 -26.27
C LEU A 353 -21.86 -6.03 -26.44
N LYS A 354 -23.08 -5.69 -26.85
CA LYS A 354 -23.38 -4.49 -27.65
C LYS A 354 -23.16 -3.04 -27.14
N LYS A 355 -22.30 -2.75 -26.17
CA LYS A 355 -21.56 -1.48 -26.09
C LYS A 355 -20.17 -1.76 -25.53
N TRP A 356 -19.14 -1.65 -26.37
CA TRP A 356 -17.74 -1.84 -25.97
C TRP A 356 -17.29 -0.72 -25.04
N ASP A 357 -17.73 -0.75 -23.79
CA ASP A 357 -17.38 0.16 -22.71
C ASP A 357 -16.37 -0.51 -21.76
N GLU A 358 -16.29 -0.04 -20.52
CA GLU A 358 -15.43 -0.64 -19.50
C GLU A 358 -15.76 -2.10 -19.18
N ALA A 359 -17.00 -2.57 -19.41
CA ALA A 359 -17.35 -3.97 -19.25
C ALA A 359 -16.71 -4.85 -20.34
N ALA A 360 -16.50 -4.33 -21.55
CA ALA A 360 -15.71 -5.02 -22.57
C ALA A 360 -14.21 -5.00 -22.22
N VAL A 361 -13.69 -3.89 -21.68
CA VAL A 361 -12.32 -3.81 -21.13
C VAL A 361 -12.13 -4.80 -19.98
N ALA A 362 -13.13 -4.96 -19.10
CA ALA A 362 -13.06 -5.91 -18.00
C ALA A 362 -13.31 -7.35 -18.42
N ALA A 363 -14.16 -7.63 -19.41
CA ALA A 363 -14.27 -8.96 -20.01
C ALA A 363 -12.99 -9.36 -20.74
N VAL A 364 -12.29 -8.40 -21.37
CA VAL A 364 -10.92 -8.55 -21.88
C VAL A 364 -9.95 -8.81 -20.71
N ARG A 365 -10.05 -8.08 -19.59
CA ARG A 365 -9.24 -8.33 -18.39
C ARG A 365 -9.57 -9.67 -17.70
N GLN A 366 -10.80 -10.18 -17.79
CA GLN A 366 -11.21 -11.46 -17.21
C GLN A 366 -10.92 -12.66 -18.13
N GLY A 367 -10.92 -12.44 -19.44
CA GLY A 367 -10.78 -13.50 -20.46
C GLY A 367 -9.48 -13.48 -21.27
N LEU A 368 -8.61 -12.47 -21.13
CA LEU A 368 -7.41 -12.27 -21.98
C LEU A 368 -6.10 -12.03 -21.23
N TYR A 369 -6.03 -12.31 -19.92
CA TYR A 369 -4.71 -12.53 -19.34
C TYR A 369 -4.19 -13.92 -19.69
N MET A 370 -3.16 -13.88 -20.53
CA MET A 370 -2.41 -14.89 -21.28
C MET A 370 -2.05 -16.21 -20.55
N PRO A 371 -1.69 -17.29 -21.30
CA PRO A 371 -1.31 -18.63 -20.81
C PRO A 371 -0.01 -18.71 -19.97
N THR A 372 0.56 -17.58 -19.56
CA THR A 372 1.70 -17.49 -18.62
C THR A 372 1.36 -16.45 -17.57
N PHE A 373 0.42 -16.81 -16.69
CA PHE A 373 0.07 -16.00 -15.53
C PHE A 373 0.95 -16.44 -14.36
N ASP A 374 1.65 -15.51 -13.71
CA ASP A 374 2.09 -15.71 -12.33
C ASP A 374 0.90 -15.28 -11.45
N PRO A 375 0.08 -16.23 -10.95
CA PRO A 375 -1.07 -15.89 -10.13
C PRO A 375 -0.61 -15.13 -8.90
N VAL A 376 -1.24 -13.98 -8.68
CA VAL A 376 -1.14 -13.35 -7.37
C VAL A 376 -2.02 -14.16 -6.45
N THR A 377 -1.40 -14.88 -5.51
CA THR A 377 -2.14 -15.59 -4.48
C THR A 377 -1.95 -14.91 -3.14
N ASP A 378 -2.98 -14.94 -2.30
CA ASP A 378 -2.83 -14.63 -0.89
C ASP A 378 -2.00 -15.71 -0.17
N ALA A 379 -1.77 -15.52 1.14
CA ALA A 379 -1.04 -16.48 1.97
C ALA A 379 -1.71 -17.87 2.08
N THR A 380 -2.97 -18.00 1.64
CA THR A 380 -3.75 -19.25 1.62
C THR A 380 -3.75 -19.93 0.25
N GLY A 381 -3.15 -19.31 -0.77
CA GLY A 381 -3.10 -19.82 -2.14
C GLY A 381 -4.30 -19.42 -3.00
N HIS A 382 -5.20 -18.55 -2.50
CA HIS A 382 -6.33 -18.06 -3.30
C HIS A 382 -5.90 -16.96 -4.24
N PHE A 383 -6.40 -17.01 -5.49
CA PHE A 383 -6.19 -15.97 -6.48
C PHE A 383 -6.72 -14.61 -5.99
N PHE A 384 -5.90 -13.57 -6.06
CA PHE A 384 -6.22 -12.22 -5.61
C PHE A 384 -5.50 -11.17 -6.46
N ASP A 385 -6.20 -10.52 -7.39
CA ASP A 385 -5.67 -9.40 -8.18
C ASP A 385 -6.49 -8.11 -7.99
N PRO A 386 -6.01 -7.14 -7.19
CA PRO A 386 -6.68 -5.86 -6.93
C PRO A 386 -7.08 -5.09 -8.20
N PHE A 387 -6.25 -5.15 -9.24
CA PHE A 387 -6.52 -4.42 -10.48
C PHE A 387 -7.64 -5.07 -11.28
N GLN A 388 -7.78 -6.40 -11.22
CA GLN A 388 -8.92 -7.10 -11.81
C GLN A 388 -10.21 -6.84 -11.04
N TYR A 389 -10.14 -6.78 -9.70
CA TYR A 389 -11.30 -6.43 -8.89
C TYR A 389 -11.77 -5.00 -9.14
N GLN A 390 -10.85 -4.05 -9.28
CA GLN A 390 -11.19 -2.69 -9.66
C GLN A 390 -11.85 -2.65 -11.04
N ALA A 391 -11.34 -3.40 -12.02
CA ALA A 391 -11.95 -3.49 -13.34
C ALA A 391 -13.38 -4.07 -13.29
N LEU A 392 -13.58 -5.12 -12.48
CA LEU A 392 -14.88 -5.74 -12.28
C LEU A 392 -15.88 -4.78 -11.61
N ALA A 393 -15.48 -4.12 -10.52
CA ALA A 393 -16.33 -3.16 -9.81
C ALA A 393 -16.83 -2.06 -10.76
N ARG A 394 -15.92 -1.49 -11.56
CA ARG A 394 -16.27 -0.45 -12.52
C ARG A 394 -17.20 -0.93 -13.63
N SER A 395 -17.04 -2.18 -14.07
CA SER A 395 -17.91 -2.75 -15.10
C SER A 395 -19.33 -2.91 -14.61
N ILE A 396 -19.48 -3.38 -13.38
CA ILE A 396 -20.78 -3.46 -12.71
C ILE A 396 -21.37 -2.06 -12.54
N ALA A 397 -20.56 -1.08 -12.11
CA ALA A 397 -21.01 0.32 -11.97
C ALA A 397 -21.43 0.98 -13.30
N ALA A 398 -20.79 0.58 -14.40
CA ALA A 398 -21.05 1.08 -15.74
C ALA A 398 -22.30 0.45 -16.38
N ASP A 399 -22.63 -0.80 -16.02
CA ASP A 399 -23.73 -1.55 -16.58
C ASP A 399 -25.09 -0.84 -16.33
N PRO A 400 -25.81 -0.43 -17.40
CA PRO A 400 -27.12 0.19 -17.28
C PRO A 400 -28.14 -0.64 -16.50
N ASP A 401 -28.11 -1.97 -16.64
CA ASP A 401 -29.06 -2.85 -15.94
C ASP A 401 -28.79 -2.83 -14.44
N THR A 402 -27.51 -2.77 -14.04
CA THR A 402 -27.12 -2.68 -12.63
C THR A 402 -27.57 -1.36 -12.00
N ARG A 403 -27.61 -0.25 -12.74
CA ARG A 403 -28.09 1.05 -12.23
C ARG A 403 -29.59 1.05 -11.91
N GLU A 404 -30.35 0.19 -12.57
CA GLU A 404 -31.78 0.01 -12.29
C GLU A 404 -32.00 -0.88 -11.06
N ILE A 405 -31.06 -1.77 -10.72
CA ILE A 405 -31.14 -2.65 -9.54
C ILE A 405 -31.09 -1.84 -8.25
N LEU A 406 -32.17 -1.93 -7.46
CA LEU A 406 -32.19 -1.52 -6.07
C LEU A 406 -32.14 -2.76 -5.18
N VAL A 407 -31.05 -2.96 -4.45
CA VAL A 407 -30.91 -4.04 -3.46
C VAL A 407 -31.79 -3.71 -2.25
N ASN A 408 -32.68 -4.62 -1.88
CA ASN A 408 -33.63 -4.47 -0.78
C ASN A 408 -33.90 -5.83 -0.11
N ALA A 409 -34.74 -5.86 0.93
CA ALA A 409 -35.01 -7.10 1.67
C ALA A 409 -35.56 -8.25 0.80
N ASP A 410 -36.31 -7.94 -0.27
CA ASP A 410 -36.97 -8.93 -1.12
C ASP A 410 -36.00 -9.60 -2.11
N ASN A 411 -34.98 -8.88 -2.58
CA ASN A 411 -34.00 -9.40 -3.53
C ASN A 411 -32.62 -9.66 -2.92
N ILE A 412 -32.34 -9.17 -1.71
CA ILE A 412 -31.05 -9.40 -1.07
C ILE A 412 -30.83 -10.88 -0.78
N GLU A 413 -31.88 -11.68 -0.55
CA GLU A 413 -31.72 -13.14 -0.40
C GLU A 413 -31.23 -13.80 -1.70
N PHE A 414 -31.70 -13.32 -2.85
CA PHE A 414 -31.20 -13.76 -4.16
C PHE A 414 -29.72 -13.41 -4.32
N PHE A 415 -29.34 -12.17 -4.01
CA PHE A 415 -27.95 -11.74 -4.01
C PHE A 415 -27.12 -12.55 -3.01
N GLN A 416 -27.61 -12.79 -1.79
CA GLN A 416 -26.96 -13.61 -0.77
C GLN A 416 -26.70 -15.04 -1.22
N LYS A 417 -27.65 -15.67 -1.94
CA LYS A 417 -27.49 -17.02 -2.50
C LYS A 417 -26.46 -17.04 -3.61
N LEU A 418 -26.59 -16.13 -4.57
CA LEU A 418 -25.60 -15.94 -5.65
C LEU A 418 -24.20 -15.71 -5.07
N PHE A 419 -24.11 -14.94 -3.98
CA PHE A 419 -22.87 -14.68 -3.30
C PHE A 419 -22.38 -15.91 -2.55
N ALA A 420 -23.21 -16.63 -1.78
CA ALA A 420 -22.83 -17.81 -1.01
C ALA A 420 -22.13 -18.90 -1.86
N GLU A 421 -22.47 -18.98 -3.15
CA GLU A 421 -21.89 -19.93 -4.11
C GLU A 421 -20.47 -19.55 -4.60
N SER A 422 -20.03 -18.29 -4.44
CA SER A 422 -18.68 -17.85 -4.81
C SER A 422 -17.72 -17.86 -3.61
N PRO A 423 -16.69 -18.72 -3.58
CA PRO A 423 -15.72 -18.75 -2.47
C PRO A 423 -14.73 -17.58 -2.50
N ASP A 424 -14.75 -16.71 -3.52
CA ASP A 424 -13.79 -15.62 -3.70
C ASP A 424 -14.25 -14.36 -2.93
N ALA A 425 -13.50 -14.00 -1.88
CA ALA A 425 -13.72 -12.82 -1.06
C ALA A 425 -13.70 -11.52 -1.89
N ALA A 426 -12.83 -11.46 -2.88
CA ALA A 426 -12.52 -10.24 -3.57
C ALA A 426 -13.39 -10.03 -4.82
N TYR A 427 -13.92 -11.09 -5.42
CA TYR A 427 -15.10 -11.01 -6.29
C TYR A 427 -16.28 -10.32 -5.56
N ARG A 428 -16.53 -10.69 -4.30
CA ARG A 428 -17.62 -10.10 -3.49
C ARG A 428 -17.35 -8.63 -3.16
N VAL A 429 -16.11 -8.29 -2.82
CA VAL A 429 -15.69 -6.89 -2.61
C VAL A 429 -15.94 -6.05 -3.86
N ALA A 430 -15.51 -6.53 -5.03
CA ALA A 430 -15.70 -5.85 -6.30
C ALA A 430 -17.19 -5.66 -6.63
N LEU A 431 -17.99 -6.69 -6.41
CA LEU A 431 -19.42 -6.67 -6.68
C LEU A 431 -20.19 -5.72 -5.78
N ASN A 432 -19.91 -5.74 -4.47
CA ASN A 432 -20.45 -4.76 -3.53
C ASN A 432 -20.09 -3.34 -3.97
N GLN A 433 -18.80 -3.11 -4.29
CA GLN A 433 -18.31 -1.80 -4.72
C GLN A 433 -19.03 -1.32 -5.98
N GLY A 434 -19.15 -2.18 -7.00
CA GLY A 434 -19.85 -1.86 -8.24
C GLY A 434 -21.34 -1.56 -8.04
N LEU A 435 -22.03 -2.33 -7.19
CA LEU A 435 -23.44 -2.09 -6.85
C LEU A 435 -23.65 -0.78 -6.10
N ARG A 436 -22.73 -0.41 -5.20
CA ARG A 436 -22.73 0.88 -4.49
C ARG A 436 -22.45 2.04 -5.44
N GLU A 437 -21.47 1.90 -6.32
CA GLU A 437 -21.11 2.93 -7.31
C GLU A 437 -22.22 3.13 -8.36
N ALA A 438 -22.87 2.05 -8.80
CA ALA A 438 -24.03 2.14 -9.69
C ALA A 438 -25.20 2.89 -9.04
N LYS A 439 -25.45 2.59 -7.75
CA LYS A 439 -26.59 3.11 -7.00
C LYS A 439 -26.27 3.18 -5.50
N PRO A 440 -25.90 4.37 -4.98
CA PRO A 440 -25.47 4.54 -3.59
C PRO A 440 -26.49 4.05 -2.54
N GLU A 441 -27.77 4.02 -2.86
CA GLU A 441 -28.85 3.51 -2.00
C GLU A 441 -28.68 2.03 -1.65
N ASN A 442 -28.00 1.25 -2.49
CA ASN A 442 -27.72 -0.18 -2.27
C ASN A 442 -26.85 -0.42 -1.02
N GLU A 443 -26.05 0.57 -0.61
CA GLU A 443 -25.13 0.48 0.53
C GLU A 443 -25.86 -0.02 1.80
N ILE A 444 -27.01 0.59 2.14
CA ILE A 444 -27.75 0.27 3.37
C ILE A 444 -28.23 -1.17 3.38
N ALA A 445 -28.69 -1.67 2.24
CA ALA A 445 -29.16 -3.05 2.14
C ALA A 445 -28.00 -4.05 2.26
N LEU A 446 -26.83 -3.74 1.70
CA LEU A 446 -25.67 -4.65 1.70
C LEU A 446 -24.98 -4.74 3.07
N LEU A 447 -24.93 -3.65 3.85
CA LEU A 447 -24.18 -3.58 5.10
C LEU A 447 -24.44 -4.71 6.12
N PRO A 448 -25.70 -5.10 6.46
CA PRO A 448 -25.95 -6.21 7.38
C PRO A 448 -25.35 -7.53 6.91
N TYR A 449 -25.38 -7.77 5.60
CA TYR A 449 -24.83 -8.97 4.99
C TYR A 449 -23.30 -8.96 5.02
N MET A 450 -22.70 -7.83 4.63
CA MET A 450 -21.25 -7.66 4.62
C MET A 450 -20.64 -7.91 5.99
N LEU A 451 -21.23 -7.37 7.06
CA LEU A 451 -20.78 -7.56 8.44
C LEU A 451 -20.89 -9.02 8.93
N LYS A 452 -21.80 -9.81 8.35
CA LYS A 452 -21.99 -11.23 8.67
C LYS A 452 -21.23 -12.19 7.75
N SER A 453 -20.59 -11.67 6.70
CA SER A 453 -19.80 -12.45 5.75
C SER A 453 -18.76 -13.31 6.47
N PRO A 454 -18.45 -14.53 5.99
CA PRO A 454 -17.33 -15.32 6.51
C PRO A 454 -15.97 -14.73 6.16
N PHE A 455 -15.89 -13.88 5.13
CA PHE A 455 -14.64 -13.26 4.65
C PHE A 455 -14.32 -11.95 5.39
N ALA A 456 -13.07 -11.80 5.81
CA ALA A 456 -12.62 -10.65 6.60
C ALA A 456 -12.63 -9.36 5.77
N GLU A 457 -12.27 -9.45 4.50
CA GLU A 457 -12.19 -8.38 3.51
C GLU A 457 -13.57 -7.76 3.27
N VAL A 458 -14.60 -8.61 3.15
CA VAL A 458 -15.99 -8.15 2.98
C VAL A 458 -16.50 -7.46 4.24
N ARG A 459 -16.17 -8.00 5.44
CA ARG A 459 -16.51 -7.34 6.71
C ARG A 459 -15.82 -5.98 6.82
N LEU A 460 -14.55 -5.91 6.46
CA LEU A 460 -13.75 -4.68 6.49
C LEU A 460 -14.34 -3.63 5.55
N GLN A 461 -14.70 -4.00 4.32
CA GLN A 461 -15.40 -3.11 3.38
C GLN A 461 -16.68 -2.53 4.01
N GLY A 462 -17.48 -3.35 4.69
CA GLY A 462 -18.71 -2.90 5.36
C GLY A 462 -18.43 -1.94 6.53
N ILE A 463 -17.42 -2.22 7.34
CA ILE A 463 -16.99 -1.36 8.46
C ILE A 463 -16.51 0.00 7.94
N LEU A 464 -15.74 0.01 6.84
CA LEU A 464 -15.30 1.23 6.16
C LEU A 464 -16.49 2.08 5.71
N TRP A 465 -17.47 1.48 5.03
CA TRP A 465 -18.66 2.18 4.54
C TRP A 465 -19.51 2.77 5.67
N ILE A 466 -19.64 2.07 6.80
CA ILE A 466 -20.34 2.59 7.99
C ILE A 466 -19.65 3.85 8.51
N GLY A 467 -18.32 3.83 8.61
CA GLY A 467 -17.57 4.97 9.11
C GLY A 467 -17.55 6.15 8.14
N GLU A 468 -17.31 5.89 6.85
CA GLU A 468 -17.41 6.90 5.77
C GLU A 468 -18.77 7.59 5.76
N GLY A 469 -19.85 6.80 5.84
CA GLY A 469 -21.23 7.26 5.79
C GLY A 469 -21.79 7.73 7.13
N ARG A 470 -20.99 7.70 8.21
CA ARG A 470 -21.41 8.00 9.60
C ARG A 470 -22.74 7.33 10.00
N ARG A 471 -22.90 6.07 9.63
CA ARG A 471 -24.16 5.32 9.74
C ARG A 471 -24.42 4.82 11.16
N LYS A 472 -24.95 5.69 12.03
CA LYS A 472 -25.23 5.40 13.45
C LYS A 472 -26.26 4.29 13.65
N ASP A 473 -27.14 4.10 12.67
CA ASP A 473 -28.13 3.02 12.58
C ASP A 473 -27.50 1.62 12.59
N PHE A 474 -26.25 1.49 12.16
CA PHE A 474 -25.51 0.21 12.16
C PHE A 474 -24.63 -0.02 13.40
N LYS A 475 -24.68 0.86 14.41
CA LYS A 475 -23.84 0.74 15.62
C LYS A 475 -24.00 -0.63 16.30
N ALA A 476 -25.22 -1.16 16.36
CA ALA A 476 -25.47 -2.46 16.97
C ALA A 476 -24.82 -3.62 16.19
N ASN A 477 -24.91 -3.59 14.85
CA ASN A 477 -24.27 -4.58 13.99
C ASN A 477 -22.73 -4.51 14.08
N LEU A 478 -22.20 -3.29 14.19
CA LEU A 478 -20.77 -3.05 14.37
C LEU A 478 -20.25 -3.60 15.71
N LEU A 479 -21.00 -3.42 16.79
CA LEU A 479 -20.66 -4.01 18.10
C LEU A 479 -20.69 -5.54 18.05
N GLU A 480 -21.68 -6.14 17.40
CA GLU A 480 -21.70 -7.58 17.17
C GLU A 480 -20.46 -8.04 16.40
N CYS A 481 -20.09 -7.30 15.34
CA CYS A 481 -18.89 -7.59 14.55
C CYS A 481 -17.61 -7.49 15.39
N LEU A 482 -17.43 -6.40 16.15
CA LEU A 482 -16.29 -6.21 17.06
C LEU A 482 -16.16 -7.37 18.05
N GLU A 483 -17.26 -7.74 18.73
CA GLU A 483 -17.21 -8.70 19.82
C GLU A 483 -17.11 -10.16 19.35
N LYS A 484 -17.58 -10.48 18.13
CA LYS A 484 -17.71 -11.88 17.65
C LYS A 484 -16.94 -12.22 16.38
N ARG A 485 -16.59 -11.24 15.53
CA ARG A 485 -16.12 -11.47 14.15
C ARG A 485 -14.85 -10.68 13.77
N ALA A 486 -14.40 -9.75 14.61
CA ALA A 486 -13.17 -8.99 14.41
C ALA A 486 -11.93 -9.80 14.82
N THR A 487 -11.71 -10.92 14.14
CA THR A 487 -10.66 -11.90 14.46
C THR A 487 -9.29 -11.56 13.88
N THR A 488 -9.17 -10.48 13.13
CA THR A 488 -7.89 -9.90 12.68
C THR A 488 -7.67 -8.54 13.35
N ARG A 489 -6.41 -8.14 13.54
CA ARG A 489 -6.08 -6.86 14.20
C ARG A 489 -6.70 -5.68 13.45
N HIS A 490 -6.54 -5.69 12.14
CA HIS A 490 -7.07 -4.64 11.28
C HIS A 490 -8.60 -4.52 11.37
N LEU A 491 -9.34 -5.64 11.37
CA LEU A 491 -10.79 -5.60 11.58
C LEU A 491 -11.17 -5.06 12.96
N PHE A 492 -10.42 -5.42 13.99
CA PHE A 492 -10.64 -4.95 15.35
C PHE A 492 -10.44 -3.43 15.47
N GLU A 493 -9.33 -2.93 14.96
CA GLU A 493 -9.03 -1.48 14.93
C GLU A 493 -10.02 -0.73 14.05
N ALA A 494 -10.38 -1.26 12.88
CA ALA A 494 -11.40 -0.68 12.01
C ALA A 494 -12.76 -0.55 12.73
N CYS A 495 -13.18 -1.57 13.48
CA CYS A 495 -14.41 -1.50 14.28
C CYS A 495 -14.35 -0.41 15.34
N LEU A 496 -13.24 -0.31 16.08
CA LEU A 496 -13.07 0.73 17.11
C LEU A 496 -13.04 2.13 16.51
N ALA A 497 -12.28 2.32 15.42
CA ALA A 497 -12.23 3.57 14.68
C ALA A 497 -13.61 3.99 14.17
N THR A 498 -14.39 3.04 13.62
CA THR A 498 -15.77 3.33 13.20
C THR A 498 -16.66 3.70 14.37
N LEU A 499 -16.62 2.96 15.49
CA LEU A 499 -17.45 3.26 16.66
C LEU A 499 -17.19 4.67 17.18
N ASP A 500 -15.92 5.01 17.30
CA ASP A 500 -15.49 6.33 17.74
C ASP A 500 -15.90 7.42 16.71
N LEU A 501 -15.80 7.17 15.39
CA LEU A 501 -16.36 8.07 14.36
C LEU A 501 -17.87 8.28 14.49
N LEU A 502 -18.65 7.25 14.85
CA LEU A 502 -20.11 7.34 15.02
C LEU A 502 -20.51 8.11 16.28
N GLU A 503 -19.66 8.11 17.31
CA GLU A 503 -19.91 8.79 18.59
C GLU A 503 -19.52 10.26 18.57
N ARG A 504 -18.61 10.64 17.66
CA ARG A 504 -18.17 12.02 17.50
C ARG A 504 -19.26 12.92 16.90
N ASN A 505 -19.30 14.15 17.40
CA ASN A 505 -20.15 15.23 16.86
C ASN A 505 -19.39 16.15 15.89
N ASP A 506 -18.06 16.29 16.00
CA ASP A 506 -17.23 17.15 15.14
C ASP A 506 -16.39 16.32 14.15
N PRO A 507 -16.44 16.59 12.82
CA PRO A 507 -15.59 15.94 11.82
C PRO A 507 -14.12 16.36 11.77
N LYS A 508 -13.70 17.48 12.38
CA LYS A 508 -12.41 18.15 12.08
C LYS A 508 -11.35 18.08 13.19
N ARG A 509 -11.33 17.03 14.02
CA ARG A 509 -10.48 16.98 15.23
C ARG A 509 -9.04 16.47 14.99
N ASP A 510 -8.14 16.96 15.83
CA ASP A 510 -6.73 16.58 16.00
C ASP A 510 -6.55 15.05 16.26
N PRO A 511 -5.73 14.34 15.47
CA PRO A 511 -5.38 12.93 15.67
C PRO A 511 -4.83 12.58 17.06
N GLY A 512 -4.33 13.54 17.83
CA GLY A 512 -3.88 13.32 19.21
C GLY A 512 -5.01 13.12 20.24
N GLN A 513 -6.28 13.23 19.81
CA GLN A 513 -7.45 13.17 20.69
C GLN A 513 -8.41 12.01 20.34
N GLU A 514 -7.94 11.02 19.57
CA GLU A 514 -8.73 9.81 19.31
C GLU A 514 -8.85 8.96 20.56
N SER A 515 -10.08 8.68 21.00
CA SER A 515 -10.29 7.68 22.04
C SER A 515 -10.08 6.31 21.39
N ALA A 516 -9.20 5.47 21.94
CA ALA A 516 -8.89 4.15 21.37
C ALA A 516 -10.04 3.13 21.50
N GLY A 517 -11.29 3.59 21.62
CA GLY A 517 -12.43 2.77 21.99
C GLY A 517 -12.24 2.06 23.33
N GLU A 518 -11.52 2.69 24.26
CA GLU A 518 -11.07 2.08 25.52
C GLU A 518 -12.25 1.49 26.31
N GLU A 519 -13.41 2.15 26.32
CA GLU A 519 -14.62 1.64 26.98
C GLU A 519 -15.10 0.31 26.36
N TYR A 520 -15.10 0.20 25.04
CA TYR A 520 -15.45 -1.04 24.34
C TYR A 520 -14.48 -2.16 24.64
N VAL A 521 -13.18 -1.83 24.65
CA VAL A 521 -12.10 -2.75 24.95
C VAL A 521 -12.21 -3.25 26.40
N LEU A 522 -12.45 -2.36 27.36
CA LEU A 522 -12.64 -2.72 28.78
C LEU A 522 -13.87 -3.59 28.99
N LYS A 523 -14.98 -3.31 28.29
CA LYS A 523 -16.18 -4.16 28.32
C LYS A 523 -15.87 -5.58 27.80
N ILE A 524 -15.10 -5.70 26.72
CA ILE A 524 -14.67 -7.00 26.17
C ILE A 524 -13.90 -7.82 27.21
N LEU A 525 -13.04 -7.17 28.00
CA LEU A 525 -12.21 -7.83 29.01
C LEU A 525 -12.94 -8.14 30.32
N SER A 526 -13.94 -7.35 30.70
CA SER A 526 -14.56 -7.40 32.02
C SER A 526 -15.91 -8.12 32.09
N SER A 527 -16.68 -8.20 30.99
CA SER A 527 -18.09 -8.64 31.05
C SER A 527 -18.31 -10.13 31.32
N GLY A 528 -17.25 -10.95 31.28
CA GLY A 528 -17.33 -12.40 31.50
C GLY A 528 -17.98 -13.20 30.36
N GLU A 529 -18.46 -12.53 29.31
CA GLU A 529 -18.95 -13.19 28.10
C GLU A 529 -17.81 -13.88 27.34
N ILE A 530 -18.12 -15.07 26.79
CA ILE A 530 -17.17 -15.82 25.98
C ILE A 530 -17.08 -15.14 24.60
N ARG A 531 -15.89 -14.63 24.29
CA ARG A 531 -15.55 -14.00 23.02
C ARG A 531 -14.36 -14.73 22.37
N PRO A 532 -14.17 -14.63 21.04
CA PRO A 532 -13.03 -15.24 20.37
C PRO A 532 -11.70 -14.79 21.00
N THR A 533 -10.75 -15.72 21.13
CA THR A 533 -9.43 -15.46 21.71
C THR A 533 -8.74 -14.27 21.05
N ALA A 534 -8.78 -14.18 19.71
CA ALA A 534 -8.19 -13.07 18.96
C ALA A 534 -8.74 -11.70 19.41
N VAL A 535 -10.07 -11.56 19.52
CA VAL A 535 -10.73 -10.31 19.95
C VAL A 535 -10.27 -9.90 21.35
N ARG A 536 -10.21 -10.87 22.27
CA ARG A 536 -9.78 -10.64 23.66
C ARG A 536 -8.30 -10.27 23.75
N ARG A 537 -7.44 -10.87 22.92
CA ARG A 537 -6.01 -10.52 22.81
C ARG A 537 -5.83 -9.10 22.27
N PHE A 538 -6.52 -8.74 21.20
CA PHE A 538 -6.45 -7.39 20.65
C PHE A 538 -6.95 -6.35 21.65
N ALA A 539 -8.01 -6.67 22.38
CA ALA A 539 -8.50 -5.84 23.49
C ALA A 539 -7.42 -5.61 24.56
N LEU A 540 -6.71 -6.65 25.01
CA LEU A 540 -5.61 -6.48 25.97
C LEU A 540 -4.49 -5.59 25.44
N ARG A 541 -4.12 -5.76 24.17
CA ARG A 541 -3.04 -5.00 23.54
C ARG A 541 -3.41 -3.55 23.25
N SER A 542 -4.68 -3.26 22.98
CA SER A 542 -5.14 -1.90 22.70
C SER A 542 -5.14 -0.97 23.93
N LEU A 543 -5.04 -1.51 25.14
CA LEU A 543 -4.94 -0.70 26.35
C LEU A 543 -3.49 -0.51 26.76
N ARG A 544 -3.17 0.71 27.18
CA ARG A 544 -1.90 0.97 27.85
C ARG A 544 -1.77 0.09 29.10
N PRO A 545 -0.60 -0.47 29.39
CA PRO A 545 -0.37 -1.28 30.60
C PRO A 545 -0.70 -0.54 31.91
N ASP A 546 -0.60 0.79 31.92
CA ASP A 546 -0.90 1.66 33.07
C ASP A 546 -2.33 2.23 33.07
N HIS A 547 -3.22 1.75 32.19
CA HIS A 547 -4.60 2.20 32.13
C HIS A 547 -5.33 1.96 33.49
N PRO A 548 -6.01 2.96 34.09
CA PRO A 548 -6.55 2.86 35.45
C PRO A 548 -7.52 1.69 35.69
N GLN A 549 -8.31 1.33 34.68
CA GLN A 549 -9.27 0.22 34.75
C GLN A 549 -8.66 -1.15 34.41
N LEU A 550 -7.43 -1.20 33.89
CA LEU A 550 -6.70 -2.45 33.66
C LEU A 550 -5.96 -2.82 34.95
N THR A 551 -6.71 -3.17 36.00
CA THR A 551 -6.15 -3.40 37.35
C THR A 551 -5.40 -4.74 37.44
N LEU A 552 -4.50 -4.86 38.41
CA LEU A 552 -3.83 -6.13 38.69
C LEU A 552 -4.84 -7.25 39.02
N GLU A 553 -5.95 -6.93 39.68
CA GLU A 553 -7.04 -7.89 39.95
C GLU A 553 -7.70 -8.41 38.66
N LEU A 554 -7.94 -7.53 37.68
CA LEU A 554 -8.42 -7.96 36.36
C LEU A 554 -7.40 -8.86 35.65
N LEU A 555 -6.12 -8.49 35.68
CA LEU A 555 -5.06 -9.29 35.06
C LEU A 555 -4.90 -10.65 35.74
N LYS A 556 -4.98 -10.73 37.07
CA LYS A 556 -5.01 -11.99 37.84
C LYS A 556 -6.19 -12.88 37.48
N LYS A 557 -7.36 -12.30 37.18
CA LYS A 557 -8.51 -13.05 36.66
C LYS A 557 -8.19 -13.64 35.29
N LEU A 558 -7.54 -12.87 34.41
CA LEU A 558 -7.14 -13.33 33.07
C LEU A 558 -5.99 -14.36 33.10
N LEU A 559 -5.12 -14.35 34.11
CA LEU A 559 -4.12 -15.40 34.34
C LEU A 559 -4.74 -16.76 34.69
N LYS A 560 -6.03 -16.81 35.03
CA LYS A 560 -6.77 -18.05 35.28
C LYS A 560 -7.59 -18.51 34.07
N ASP A 561 -7.45 -17.83 32.93
CA ASP A 561 -8.18 -18.18 31.71
C ASP A 561 -7.77 -19.57 31.20
N SER A 562 -8.71 -20.30 30.60
CA SER A 562 -8.41 -21.60 30.00
C SER A 562 -7.50 -21.48 28.78
N ASP A 563 -7.52 -20.34 28.07
CA ASP A 563 -6.71 -20.09 26.89
C ASP A 563 -5.31 -19.55 27.26
N ALA A 564 -4.28 -20.30 26.88
CA ALA A 564 -2.89 -19.95 27.13
C ALA A 564 -2.47 -18.63 26.46
N ALA A 565 -3.06 -18.27 25.32
CA ALA A 565 -2.74 -17.03 24.63
C ALA A 565 -3.26 -15.80 25.40
N ILE A 566 -4.38 -15.92 26.11
CA ILE A 566 -4.91 -14.85 26.97
C ILE A 566 -4.05 -14.68 28.21
N ARG A 567 -3.69 -15.79 28.86
CA ARG A 567 -2.78 -15.77 30.00
C ARG A 567 -1.44 -15.14 29.61
N LEU A 568 -0.88 -15.52 28.46
CA LEU A 568 0.36 -14.95 27.94
C LEU A 568 0.28 -13.43 27.72
N GLU A 569 -0.78 -12.92 27.09
CA GLU A 569 -0.96 -11.47 26.95
C GLU A 569 -1.09 -10.78 28.31
N ALA A 570 -1.80 -11.38 29.28
CA ALA A 570 -1.87 -10.83 30.63
C ALA A 570 -0.50 -10.74 31.30
N VAL A 571 0.38 -11.75 31.16
CA VAL A 571 1.77 -11.70 31.66
C VAL A 571 2.54 -10.56 30.98
N ARG A 572 2.42 -10.43 29.65
CA ARG A 572 3.07 -9.36 28.87
C ARG A 572 2.60 -7.97 29.29
N THR A 573 1.32 -7.81 29.60
CA THR A 573 0.77 -6.58 30.16
C THR A 573 1.34 -6.32 31.55
N ILE A 574 1.29 -7.30 32.47
CA ILE A 574 1.81 -7.17 33.85
C ILE A 574 3.27 -6.70 33.84
N ARG A 575 4.10 -7.30 32.98
CA ARG A 575 5.51 -6.92 32.79
C ARG A 575 5.69 -5.43 32.54
N GLN A 576 4.85 -4.85 31.69
CA GLN A 576 4.99 -3.48 31.23
C GLN A 576 4.34 -2.44 32.16
N ARG A 577 3.58 -2.89 33.17
CA ARG A 577 2.96 -1.99 34.16
C ARG A 577 4.02 -1.20 34.92
N PRO A 578 3.75 0.03 35.38
CA PRO A 578 4.73 0.81 36.13
C PRO A 578 4.78 0.47 37.63
N ASP A 579 3.73 -0.14 38.18
CA ASP A 579 3.58 -0.37 39.63
C ASP A 579 4.58 -1.39 40.21
N ALA A 580 4.75 -1.37 41.53
CA ALA A 580 5.70 -2.22 42.23
C ALA A 580 5.13 -3.63 42.48
N GLU A 581 3.81 -3.74 42.58
CA GLU A 581 3.07 -4.98 42.83
C GLU A 581 3.28 -6.01 41.71
N ARG A 582 3.54 -5.56 40.46
CA ARG A 582 3.92 -6.45 39.36
C ARG A 582 5.10 -7.37 39.69
N TRP A 583 6.06 -6.92 40.52
CA TRP A 583 7.26 -7.71 40.82
C TRP A 583 6.92 -9.00 41.55
N THR A 584 6.02 -8.90 42.53
CA THR A 584 5.52 -10.06 43.27
C THR A 584 4.80 -11.01 42.32
N GLU A 585 3.92 -10.47 41.47
CA GLU A 585 3.14 -11.27 40.52
C GLU A 585 4.03 -12.01 39.51
N LEU A 586 5.03 -11.33 38.92
CA LEU A 586 5.94 -11.92 37.94
C LEU A 586 6.77 -13.06 38.56
N ARG A 587 7.17 -12.96 39.83
CA ARG A 587 7.85 -14.06 40.54
C ARG A 587 6.94 -15.25 40.71
N GLU A 588 5.70 -15.02 41.17
CA GLU A 588 4.71 -16.08 41.33
C GLU A 588 4.48 -16.81 40.00
N ILE A 589 4.29 -16.06 38.91
CA ILE A 589 4.14 -16.62 37.56
C ILE A 589 5.36 -17.45 37.15
N ALA A 590 6.59 -16.93 37.35
CA ALA A 590 7.81 -17.63 36.95
C ALA A 590 8.01 -18.99 37.67
N MET A 591 7.56 -19.08 38.93
CA MET A 591 7.63 -20.31 39.75
C MET A 591 6.50 -21.31 39.47
N LYS A 592 5.42 -20.88 38.83
CA LYS A 592 4.17 -21.64 38.75
C LYS A 592 4.25 -22.77 37.70
N GLU A 593 4.41 -24.01 38.16
CA GLU A 593 4.68 -25.18 37.31
C GLU A 593 3.53 -25.60 36.38
N ASP A 594 2.28 -25.22 36.69
CA ASP A 594 1.10 -25.47 35.83
C ASP A 594 0.97 -24.47 34.66
N LEU A 595 1.81 -23.42 34.61
CA LEU A 595 1.91 -22.53 33.45
C LEU A 595 2.94 -23.05 32.43
N SER A 596 2.72 -22.71 31.16
CA SER A 596 3.65 -23.09 30.10
C SER A 596 5.01 -22.42 30.25
N ALA A 597 6.02 -23.02 29.63
CA ALA A 597 7.37 -22.47 29.63
C ALA A 597 7.44 -21.04 29.06
N ILE A 598 6.59 -20.71 28.07
CA ILE A 598 6.54 -19.39 27.44
C ILE A 598 6.00 -18.35 28.42
N GLU A 599 4.89 -18.64 29.11
CA GLU A 599 4.30 -17.73 30.11
C GLU A 599 5.29 -17.44 31.25
N ARG A 600 5.98 -18.49 31.72
CA ARG A 600 7.00 -18.37 32.77
C ARG A 600 8.22 -17.57 32.30
N SER A 601 8.65 -17.79 31.05
CA SER A 601 9.77 -17.07 30.43
C SER A 601 9.48 -15.58 30.24
N GLU A 602 8.27 -15.22 29.80
CA GLU A 602 7.84 -13.82 29.69
C GLU A 602 7.83 -13.10 31.03
N ALA A 603 7.47 -13.80 32.10
CA ALA A 603 7.52 -13.24 33.44
C ALA A 603 8.96 -12.94 33.89
N MET A 604 9.90 -13.84 33.59
CA MET A 604 11.33 -13.65 33.89
C MET A 604 11.94 -12.46 33.18
N LEU A 605 11.54 -12.20 31.93
CA LEU A 605 11.96 -11.01 31.16
C LEU A 605 11.57 -9.70 31.83
N GLY A 606 10.51 -9.73 32.64
CA GLY A 606 10.10 -8.57 33.40
C GLY A 606 11.02 -8.23 34.56
N LEU A 607 11.54 -9.25 35.25
CA LEU A 607 12.22 -9.14 36.55
C LEU A 607 13.37 -8.12 36.56
N SER A 608 13.61 -7.50 37.72
CA SER A 608 14.48 -6.35 37.85
C SER A 608 15.91 -6.74 38.25
N PRO A 609 16.93 -6.40 37.45
CA PRO A 609 18.34 -6.66 37.78
C PRO A 609 18.85 -6.09 39.10
N GLY A 610 18.20 -5.04 39.61
CA GLY A 610 18.55 -4.40 40.88
C GLY A 610 17.97 -5.10 42.11
N ASN A 611 17.08 -6.09 41.92
CA ASN A 611 16.41 -6.76 43.02
C ASN A 611 17.10 -8.09 43.37
N ARG A 612 17.41 -8.27 44.67
CA ARG A 612 18.09 -9.47 45.18
C ARG A 612 17.22 -10.72 45.11
N GLU A 613 15.92 -10.59 45.31
CA GLU A 613 14.97 -11.72 45.25
C GLU A 613 14.82 -12.23 43.82
N ASP A 614 14.73 -11.31 42.85
CA ASP A 614 14.69 -11.65 41.42
C ASP A 614 15.95 -12.42 41.00
N ARG A 615 17.13 -11.93 41.42
CA ARG A 615 18.40 -12.61 41.12
C ARG A 615 18.43 -14.02 41.69
N LYS A 616 18.03 -14.18 42.96
CA LYS A 616 18.00 -15.49 43.63
C LYS A 616 17.05 -16.45 42.89
N LEU A 617 15.86 -15.97 42.53
CA LEU A 617 14.89 -16.76 41.79
C LEU A 617 15.43 -17.20 40.42
N LEU A 618 16.06 -16.30 39.67
CA LEU A 618 16.63 -16.64 38.36
C LEU A 618 17.79 -17.64 38.46
N LEU A 619 18.61 -17.58 39.52
CA LEU A 619 19.64 -18.59 39.77
C LEU A 619 19.02 -19.97 40.03
N GLU A 620 17.93 -20.04 40.79
CA GLU A 620 17.18 -21.28 41.02
C GLU A 620 16.56 -21.81 39.71
N LEU A 621 15.94 -20.94 38.92
CA LEU A 621 15.31 -21.30 37.65
C LEU A 621 16.32 -21.66 36.55
N ALA A 622 17.58 -21.23 36.65
CA ALA A 622 18.65 -21.64 35.73
C ALA A 622 18.93 -23.15 35.77
N GLU A 623 18.58 -23.83 36.86
CA GLU A 623 18.69 -25.29 37.03
C GLU A 623 17.36 -26.02 36.72
N ASN A 624 16.35 -25.31 36.21
CA ASN A 624 15.04 -25.90 35.96
C ASN A 624 15.10 -27.04 34.93
N LYS A 625 14.31 -28.09 35.14
CA LYS A 625 14.24 -29.25 34.25
C LYS A 625 13.63 -28.94 32.89
N VAL A 626 12.86 -27.85 32.78
CA VAL A 626 12.29 -27.36 31.52
C VAL A 626 13.34 -26.48 30.83
N PRO A 627 13.93 -26.91 29.69
CA PRO A 627 15.05 -26.21 29.07
C PRO A 627 14.76 -24.75 28.71
N GLU A 628 13.56 -24.43 28.25
CA GLU A 628 13.15 -23.08 27.85
C GLU A 628 13.17 -22.12 29.05
N VAL A 629 12.67 -22.59 30.19
CA VAL A 629 12.65 -21.86 31.48
C VAL A 629 14.08 -21.62 31.96
N ALA A 630 14.92 -22.66 31.95
CA ALA A 630 16.33 -22.54 32.33
C ALA A 630 17.11 -21.59 31.41
N SER A 631 16.87 -21.67 30.10
CA SER A 631 17.50 -20.78 29.11
C SER A 631 17.15 -19.33 29.34
N GLU A 632 15.88 -19.04 29.59
CA GLU A 632 15.44 -17.66 29.79
C GLU A 632 15.97 -17.10 31.11
N ALA A 633 16.02 -17.93 32.17
CA ALA A 633 16.65 -17.54 33.42
C ALA A 633 18.13 -17.16 33.23
N LEU A 634 18.89 -17.98 32.48
CA LEU A 634 20.29 -17.70 32.14
C LEU A 634 20.44 -16.43 31.28
N ARG A 635 19.53 -16.17 30.34
CA ARG A 635 19.52 -14.92 29.55
C ARG A 635 19.27 -13.71 30.44
N ALA A 636 18.27 -13.77 31.31
CA ALA A 636 17.91 -12.68 32.22
C ALA A 636 19.07 -12.35 33.18
N LEU A 637 19.77 -13.36 33.71
CA LEU A 637 20.92 -13.19 34.61
C LEU A 637 22.06 -12.37 34.01
N ARG A 638 22.19 -12.27 32.69
CA ARG A 638 23.20 -11.39 32.04
C ARG A 638 23.05 -9.93 32.45
N GLY A 639 21.82 -9.50 32.75
CA GLY A 639 21.53 -8.13 33.20
C GLY A 639 21.87 -7.85 34.66
N PHE A 640 22.14 -8.88 35.48
CA PHE A 640 22.28 -8.80 36.93
C PHE A 640 23.74 -8.77 37.37
N ASP A 641 24.07 -7.94 38.35
CA ASP A 641 25.38 -7.98 39.01
C ASP A 641 25.46 -9.20 39.93
N LEU A 642 26.30 -10.16 39.51
CA LEU A 642 26.53 -11.41 40.20
C LEU A 642 27.72 -11.27 41.16
N SER A 643 27.55 -11.72 42.39
CA SER A 643 28.63 -11.88 43.37
C SER A 643 29.65 -12.93 42.90
N PRO A 644 30.89 -12.91 43.42
CA PRO A 644 31.90 -13.92 43.08
C PRO A 644 31.44 -15.36 43.29
N ARG A 645 30.65 -15.59 44.36
CA ARG A 645 30.07 -16.89 44.66
C ARG A 645 29.03 -17.32 43.61
N GLU A 646 28.10 -16.44 43.25
CA GLU A 646 27.08 -16.73 42.23
C GLU A 646 27.72 -16.97 40.84
N LYS A 647 28.84 -16.28 40.52
CA LYS A 647 29.63 -16.54 39.31
C LYS A 647 30.28 -17.92 39.33
N GLU A 648 30.80 -18.35 40.48
CA GLU A 648 31.39 -19.68 40.65
C GLU A 648 30.31 -20.78 40.51
N GLU A 649 29.14 -20.58 41.13
CA GLU A 649 27.98 -21.47 41.03
C GLU A 649 27.52 -21.63 39.56
N LEU A 650 27.34 -20.52 38.83
CA LEU A 650 26.98 -20.58 37.40
C LEU A 650 28.10 -21.16 36.53
N SER A 651 29.37 -20.97 36.88
CA SER A 651 30.49 -21.59 36.16
C SER A 651 30.49 -23.10 36.33
N LYS A 652 30.17 -23.59 37.54
CA LYS A 652 29.98 -25.02 37.80
C LYS A 652 28.78 -25.57 37.03
N LEU A 653 27.65 -24.87 37.03
CA LEU A 653 26.48 -25.24 36.23
C LEU A 653 26.79 -25.27 34.73
N SER A 654 27.55 -24.30 34.21
CA SER A 654 27.96 -24.27 32.79
C SER A 654 28.77 -25.53 32.40
N GLN A 655 29.55 -26.10 33.32
CA GLN A 655 30.31 -27.33 33.07
C GLN A 655 29.42 -28.57 32.96
N THR A 656 28.23 -28.56 33.56
CA THR A 656 27.27 -29.68 33.49
C THR A 656 26.30 -29.57 32.31
N LEU A 657 26.20 -28.39 31.69
CA LEU A 657 25.31 -28.13 30.56
C LEU A 657 25.99 -28.42 29.21
N THR A 658 25.18 -28.63 28.16
CA THR A 658 25.64 -28.84 26.78
C THR A 658 24.95 -27.89 25.80
N GLY A 659 25.56 -27.68 24.63
CA GLY A 659 24.94 -26.90 23.55
C GLY A 659 24.66 -25.43 23.91
N PRO A 660 23.53 -24.85 23.46
CA PRO A 660 23.18 -23.45 23.70
C PRO A 660 23.10 -23.05 25.18
N HIS A 661 22.68 -23.97 26.07
CA HIS A 661 22.54 -23.68 27.50
C HIS A 661 23.89 -23.42 28.19
N LYS A 662 24.92 -24.18 27.80
CA LYS A 662 26.29 -23.98 28.28
C LYS A 662 26.80 -22.59 27.93
N ASP A 663 26.58 -22.18 26.68
CA ASP A 663 26.95 -20.86 26.16
C ASP A 663 26.17 -19.75 26.87
N LEU A 664 24.87 -19.92 27.11
CA LEU A 664 24.07 -18.97 27.90
C LEU A 664 24.59 -18.81 29.33
N ALA A 665 24.92 -19.91 30.01
CA ALA A 665 25.49 -19.87 31.36
C ALA A 665 26.87 -19.20 31.40
N GLN A 666 27.74 -19.49 30.43
CA GLN A 666 29.04 -18.82 30.30
C GLN A 666 28.85 -17.32 30.06
N ARG A 667 27.91 -16.93 29.21
CA ARG A 667 27.60 -15.52 28.92
C ARG A 667 26.97 -14.79 30.10
N ALA A 668 26.21 -15.46 30.96
CA ALA A 668 25.71 -14.88 32.20
C ALA A 668 26.86 -14.49 33.15
N VAL A 669 27.92 -15.31 33.23
CA VAL A 669 29.11 -15.04 34.05
C VAL A 669 30.00 -13.96 33.44
N GLU A 670 30.31 -14.10 32.14
CA GLU A 670 31.32 -13.30 31.46
C GLU A 670 30.80 -11.96 30.92
N ARG A 671 29.49 -11.84 30.68
CA ARG A 671 28.85 -10.73 29.96
C ARG A 671 29.41 -10.45 28.55
N ASN A 672 30.17 -11.37 27.99
CA ASN A 672 30.79 -11.21 26.68
C ASN A 672 29.78 -11.29 25.51
N PRO A 673 30.03 -10.58 24.40
CA PRO A 673 29.29 -10.79 23.15
C PRO A 673 29.58 -12.19 22.56
N PRO A 674 28.75 -12.67 21.61
CA PRO A 674 29.02 -13.91 20.89
C PRO A 674 30.43 -13.92 20.29
N LYS A 675 31.12 -15.06 20.37
CA LYS A 675 32.53 -15.20 19.97
C LYS A 675 32.78 -15.05 18.45
N ASN A 676 31.73 -15.02 17.63
CA ASN A 676 31.81 -15.08 16.16
C ASN A 676 31.19 -13.85 15.46
N LEU A 677 31.17 -12.68 16.10
CA LEU A 677 30.70 -11.47 15.43
C LEU A 677 31.76 -10.94 14.44
N PRO A 678 31.35 -10.40 13.26
CA PRO A 678 32.25 -9.69 12.38
C PRO A 678 32.95 -8.53 13.11
N LYS A 679 34.13 -8.13 12.63
CA LYS A 679 34.79 -6.91 13.11
C LYS A 679 33.87 -5.72 12.87
N SER A 680 33.89 -4.73 13.78
CA SER A 680 32.99 -3.56 13.72
C SER A 680 33.11 -2.75 12.43
N GLU A 681 34.24 -2.84 11.74
CA GLU A 681 34.57 -2.13 10.50
C GLU A 681 34.25 -2.91 9.21
N ASP A 682 33.87 -4.19 9.31
CA ASP A 682 33.59 -5.04 8.15
C ASP A 682 32.10 -5.01 7.77
N LEU A 683 31.70 -3.95 7.07
CA LEU A 683 30.31 -3.75 6.65
C LEU A 683 29.80 -4.90 5.77
N ALA A 684 30.64 -5.45 4.90
CA ALA A 684 30.24 -6.54 4.01
C ALA A 684 29.90 -7.82 4.79
N ALA A 685 30.71 -8.17 5.79
CA ALA A 685 30.43 -9.30 6.65
C ALA A 685 29.19 -9.09 7.54
N TRP A 686 28.96 -7.85 8.01
CA TRP A 686 27.72 -7.51 8.73
C TRP A 686 26.47 -7.60 7.85
N LEU A 687 26.53 -7.09 6.62
CA LEU A 687 25.43 -7.20 5.66
C LEU A 687 25.16 -8.66 5.29
N ALA A 688 26.21 -9.47 5.09
CA ALA A 688 26.05 -10.90 4.84
C ALA A 688 25.42 -11.64 6.03
N LEU A 689 25.82 -11.30 7.27
CA LEU A 689 25.21 -11.85 8.48
C LEU A 689 23.75 -11.41 8.66
N ALA A 690 23.45 -10.15 8.38
CA ALA A 690 22.10 -9.59 8.46
C ALA A 690 21.15 -10.17 7.40
N ASN A 691 21.68 -10.57 6.24
CA ASN A 691 20.95 -11.25 5.17
C ASN A 691 20.70 -12.75 5.43
N GLY A 692 21.17 -13.29 6.57
CA GLY A 692 20.89 -14.68 6.97
C GLY A 692 19.50 -14.87 7.58
N ASP A 693 19.18 -16.11 7.96
CA ASP A 693 17.91 -16.44 8.61
C ASP A 693 17.80 -15.76 9.99
N GLY A 694 16.83 -14.85 10.15
CA GLY A 694 16.54 -14.19 11.43
C GLY A 694 15.74 -15.08 12.40
N ASP A 695 15.97 -14.91 13.70
CA ASP A 695 15.12 -15.49 14.76
C ASP A 695 14.11 -14.43 15.23
N ALA A 696 12.86 -14.53 14.76
CA ALA A 696 11.78 -13.61 15.10
C ALA A 696 11.50 -13.57 16.61
N ALA A 697 11.60 -14.71 17.31
CA ALA A 697 11.40 -14.76 18.76
C ALA A 697 12.54 -14.04 19.50
N ALA A 698 13.78 -14.11 19.00
CA ALA A 698 14.88 -13.29 19.52
C ALA A 698 14.68 -11.80 19.26
N GLY A 699 14.19 -11.45 18.06
CA GLY A 699 13.81 -10.08 17.72
C GLY A 699 12.74 -9.52 18.66
N GLU A 700 11.65 -10.26 18.88
CA GLU A 700 10.56 -9.88 19.79
C GLU A 700 11.07 -9.67 21.22
N ARG A 701 11.93 -10.57 21.73
CA ARG A 701 12.56 -10.43 23.05
C ARG A 701 13.34 -9.12 23.16
N ILE A 702 14.14 -8.77 22.16
CA ILE A 702 14.91 -7.52 22.13
C ILE A 702 13.97 -6.31 22.03
N PHE A 703 12.96 -6.38 21.16
CA PHE A 703 12.02 -5.29 20.94
C PHE A 703 11.32 -4.87 22.23
N PHE A 704 10.84 -5.85 23.02
CA PHE A 704 10.16 -5.63 24.29
C PHE A 704 11.07 -5.67 25.53
N HIS A 705 12.38 -5.78 25.36
CA HIS A 705 13.30 -5.82 26.49
C HIS A 705 13.33 -4.47 27.20
N LEU A 706 13.21 -4.46 28.54
CA LEU A 706 13.12 -3.22 29.33
C LEU A 706 14.39 -2.34 29.28
N ARG A 707 15.52 -2.90 28.84
CA ARG A 707 16.84 -2.23 28.85
C ARG A 707 17.65 -2.34 27.54
N VAL A 708 17.31 -3.27 26.64
CA VAL A 708 18.13 -3.57 25.45
C VAL A 708 17.30 -3.21 24.25
N GLY A 709 17.75 -2.27 23.42
CA GLY A 709 16.94 -1.68 22.36
C GLY A 709 15.83 -0.77 22.91
N SER A 710 15.02 -1.27 23.85
CA SER A 710 13.82 -0.60 24.39
C SER A 710 12.90 -0.08 23.29
N CYS A 711 12.88 -0.78 22.15
CA CYS A 711 12.20 -0.34 20.94
C CYS A 711 10.71 -0.12 21.20
N PHE A 712 10.10 -0.98 22.02
CA PHE A 712 8.70 -0.87 22.43
C PHE A 712 8.33 0.46 23.11
N ARG A 713 9.29 1.26 23.59
CA ARG A 713 9.01 2.57 24.21
C ARG A 713 8.73 3.67 23.18
N CYS A 714 9.11 3.45 21.93
CA CYS A 714 8.95 4.43 20.85
C CYS A 714 8.31 3.85 19.58
N HIS A 715 8.27 2.52 19.49
CA HIS A 715 7.70 1.78 18.38
C HIS A 715 6.66 0.79 18.90
N GLU A 716 5.77 0.41 18.00
CA GLU A 716 4.73 -0.56 18.22
C GLU A 716 4.94 -1.77 17.32
N LEU A 717 4.74 -2.97 17.86
CA LEU A 717 4.71 -4.23 17.12
C LEU A 717 3.42 -4.98 17.47
N ASP A 718 2.58 -5.22 16.48
CA ASP A 718 1.28 -5.91 16.61
C ASP A 718 0.39 -5.37 17.76
N GLY A 719 0.28 -4.05 17.91
CA GLY A 719 -0.52 -3.43 18.98
C GLY A 719 0.19 -3.28 20.31
N SER A 720 1.45 -3.72 20.44
CA SER A 720 2.20 -3.69 21.70
C SER A 720 3.40 -2.77 21.62
N GLY A 721 3.53 -1.87 22.61
CA GLY A 721 4.54 -0.83 22.65
C GLY A 721 3.89 0.56 22.79
N TYR A 722 4.64 1.61 22.47
CA TYR A 722 4.18 3.00 22.49
C TYR A 722 4.41 3.59 21.12
N THR A 723 3.38 4.25 20.58
CA THR A 723 3.48 5.15 19.43
C THR A 723 3.78 6.55 19.97
N VAL A 724 5.01 7.04 19.80
CA VAL A 724 5.41 8.40 20.22
C VAL A 724 4.94 9.46 19.21
#